data_AF-A0A354WVX9-F1
#
_entry.id   AF-A0A354WVX9-F1
#
_cell.length_a   1.000
_cell.length_b   1.000
_cell.length_c   1.000
_cell.angle_alpha   90.00
_cell.angle_beta   90.00
_cell.angle_gamma   90.00
#
_symmetry.space_group_name_H-M   'P 1'
#
loop_
_entity.id
_entity.type
_entity.pdbx_description
1 polymer ?
#
loop_
_entity_poly.entity_id
_entity_poly.type
_entity_poly.pdbx_seq_one_letter_code
_entity_poly.pdbx_strand_id
1 'polypeptide(L)'
;MNIKNFNVHPAVYFIIAALLMAYFFPREAKFKYQFYEGKPWKYGLLTASTNFPIYKTDQEVKEEQDSVMKKFQPYYRTNPTVETSEIDKLRSDYNAKLNKKVDATYMKYIEDMLRQLYGNGIVSPQALEEMKGKQYTAVNLLQNNVSYSHYVSDFFTVKTAYEFIINNCPAKLNKSLLQSCDINNYLTENVTFDEEMSEKVKNELLQSVPISSGVIQAGERIVDRGEIVDSNIYNVLRSLKIVYESKSGGNQRHNLMLIGQIILVFGIMFCYWLFLWSFRIKILYNQRNTFFLICCIFATVLLTEICIRNSLFNIYIIPYAIVPIVVRTFFDSRTALFTHLVTVLICSVIAPFPHEFLVMQVIAGMVVTYSLKELSQRSQLMHCALFVFLSYALSYLGLVLYQDADINKIHWTMFLYFGINFVLLMFTYVLVYILEKTFGYLSPITLVELSNINTGLLKKLSENCPGTFQHSLQVSILASAAASEIGANAQLARTGAMYHDIGKMSNPIYFTENQSGVNPHSSLSYEDSAKYIISHVTEGVKIAEKASLPKEIIDFIRTHHGQGKAKYFYNSYRNKYPGKPIDESIFTYPGPNPFTKETAIVMMADAVEAASRSLKEHTEEGISALVNKIIDGQIADGLLKNAPLTFKDVETIKKVFIEKLKIIYHTRISYPDLKKANADNKSPKQS
;
A
#
# COMPACT_ATOMS: atom_id res chain seq x y z
N MET A 1 -25.10 24.96 -4.21
CA MET A 1 -25.01 25.12 -2.74
C MET A 1 -23.68 25.83 -2.46
N ASN A 2 -23.72 27.15 -2.22
CA ASN A 2 -22.51 27.95 -1.98
C ASN A 2 -21.97 27.63 -0.60
N ILE A 3 -20.97 26.74 -0.53
CA ILE A 3 -20.17 26.55 0.67
C ILE A 3 -19.42 27.86 0.89
N LYS A 4 -19.80 28.63 1.92
CA LYS A 4 -18.99 29.73 2.43
C LYS A 4 -17.62 29.12 2.80
N ASN A 5 -16.60 29.42 2.00
CA ASN A 5 -15.21 29.07 2.33
C ASN A 5 -14.82 29.86 3.59
N PHE A 6 -15.05 29.28 4.76
CA PHE A 6 -14.36 29.72 5.96
C PHE A 6 -12.87 29.58 5.68
N ASN A 7 -12.17 30.71 5.59
CA ASN A 7 -10.75 30.72 5.29
C ASN A 7 -10.00 30.35 6.57
N VAL A 8 -10.02 29.06 6.92
CA VAL A 8 -9.35 28.52 8.09
C VAL A 8 -7.85 28.73 7.90
N HIS A 9 -7.20 29.39 8.88
CA HIS A 9 -5.77 29.65 8.81
C HIS A 9 -5.00 28.31 8.75
N PRO A 10 -3.97 28.17 7.89
CA PRO A 10 -3.25 26.91 7.71
C PRO A 10 -2.76 26.27 9.02
N ALA A 11 -2.34 27.08 9.99
CA ALA A 11 -1.88 26.62 11.30
C ALA A 11 -2.90 25.74 12.05
N VAL A 12 -4.21 25.97 11.86
CA VAL A 12 -5.27 25.18 12.53
C VAL A 12 -5.21 23.72 12.12
N TYR A 13 -4.93 23.42 10.84
CA TYR A 13 -4.79 22.05 10.36
C TYR A 13 -3.63 21.32 11.05
N PHE A 14 -2.50 22.01 11.28
CA PHE A 14 -1.33 21.43 11.96
C PHE A 14 -1.62 21.17 13.43
N ILE A 15 -2.30 22.10 14.11
CA ILE A 15 -2.68 21.96 15.52
C ILE A 15 -3.62 20.77 15.69
N ILE A 16 -4.69 20.70 14.88
CA ILE A 16 -5.66 19.59 14.93
C ILE A 16 -4.96 18.26 14.64
N ALA A 17 -4.12 18.19 13.60
CA ALA A 17 -3.40 16.97 13.26
C ALA A 17 -2.44 16.54 14.39
N ALA A 18 -1.71 17.48 14.99
CA ALA A 18 -0.83 17.20 16.12
C ALA A 18 -1.60 16.65 17.33
N LEU A 19 -2.75 17.24 17.66
CA LEU A 19 -3.62 16.76 18.74
C LEU A 19 -4.19 15.37 18.45
N LEU A 20 -4.65 15.13 17.23
CA LEU A 20 -5.15 13.81 16.82
C LEU A 20 -4.05 12.75 16.88
N MET A 21 -2.86 13.04 16.34
CA MET A 21 -1.72 12.12 16.43
C MET A 21 -1.38 11.82 17.89
N ALA A 22 -1.22 12.84 18.73
CA ALA A 22 -0.90 12.64 20.14
C ALA A 22 -1.99 11.88 20.91
N TYR A 23 -3.26 12.04 20.55
CA TYR A 23 -4.35 11.27 21.16
C TYR A 23 -4.22 9.76 20.90
N PHE A 24 -3.77 9.38 19.71
CA PHE A 24 -3.57 7.99 19.32
C PHE A 24 -2.26 7.39 19.80
N PHE A 25 -1.32 8.14 20.38
CA PHE A 25 -0.03 7.56 20.81
C PHE A 25 -0.19 6.53 21.95
N PRO A 26 0.72 5.53 22.03
CA PRO A 26 0.67 4.51 23.07
C PRO A 26 1.10 5.14 24.39
N ARG A 27 0.39 4.78 25.45
CA ARG A 27 0.52 5.46 26.76
C ARG A 27 1.25 4.62 27.80
N GLU A 28 2.02 3.64 27.35
CA GLU A 28 2.79 2.74 28.18
C GLU A 28 4.21 3.27 28.37
N ALA A 29 4.72 3.12 29.60
CA ALA A 29 6.06 3.58 29.93
C ALA A 29 7.10 2.59 29.40
N LYS A 30 7.83 2.94 28.35
CA LYS A 30 8.96 2.14 27.88
C LYS A 30 10.07 2.09 28.95
N PHE A 31 10.68 0.92 29.14
CA PHE A 31 11.81 0.76 30.06
C PHE A 31 13.01 1.64 29.64
N LYS A 32 13.63 2.30 30.62
CA LYS A 32 14.64 3.36 30.41
C LYS A 32 15.95 2.87 29.77
N TYR A 33 16.29 1.60 29.95
CA TYR A 33 17.59 1.05 29.59
C TYR A 33 17.49 0.09 28.41
N GLN A 34 18.43 0.19 27.47
CA GLN A 34 18.61 -0.79 26.40
C GLN A 34 19.72 -1.76 26.78
N PHE A 35 19.44 -3.07 26.67
CA PHE A 35 20.38 -4.12 27.05
C PHE A 35 20.33 -5.27 26.05
N TYR A 36 21.51 -5.88 25.85
CA TYR A 36 21.72 -6.97 24.91
C TYR A 36 22.57 -8.02 25.62
N GLU A 37 22.23 -9.28 25.42
CA GLU A 37 22.99 -10.40 25.94
C GLU A 37 24.43 -10.40 25.38
N GLY A 38 25.41 -10.62 26.25
CA GLY A 38 26.84 -10.64 25.92
C GLY A 38 27.49 -9.26 25.71
N LYS A 39 26.77 -8.15 25.93
CA LYS A 39 27.32 -6.79 25.85
C LYS A 39 27.54 -6.21 27.26
N PRO A 40 28.53 -5.32 27.45
CA PRO A 40 28.74 -4.66 28.73
C PRO A 40 27.62 -3.66 29.04
N TRP A 41 27.19 -3.62 30.30
CA TRP A 41 26.21 -2.68 30.80
C TRP A 41 26.75 -1.25 30.74
N LYS A 42 26.04 -0.39 30.00
CA LYS A 42 26.50 0.98 29.67
C LYS A 42 26.13 2.03 30.72
N TYR A 43 25.23 1.69 31.65
CA TYR A 43 24.67 2.62 32.62
C TYR A 43 25.31 2.43 33.99
N GLY A 44 25.01 3.31 34.95
CA GLY A 44 25.45 3.12 36.33
C GLY A 44 24.75 1.93 37.01
N LEU A 45 25.16 1.64 38.24
CA LEU A 45 24.58 0.63 39.11
C LEU A 45 23.04 0.62 39.05
N LEU A 46 22.49 -0.52 38.65
CA LEU A 46 21.05 -0.78 38.66
C LEU A 46 20.70 -1.71 39.82
N THR A 47 19.86 -1.22 40.72
CA THR A 47 19.28 -1.99 41.82
C THR A 47 17.77 -2.14 41.63
N ALA A 48 17.19 -3.24 42.10
CA ALA A 48 15.75 -3.47 42.08
C ALA A 48 15.03 -2.46 43.00
N SER A 49 14.04 -1.74 42.49
CA SER A 49 13.27 -0.77 43.30
C SER A 49 12.12 -1.41 44.08
N THR A 50 11.62 -2.56 43.63
CA THR A 50 10.53 -3.33 44.25
C THR A 50 10.78 -4.82 44.05
N ASN A 51 10.13 -5.67 44.82
CA ASN A 51 10.16 -7.11 44.58
C ASN A 51 9.50 -7.43 43.23
N PHE A 52 10.14 -8.28 42.41
CA PHE A 52 9.57 -8.73 41.15
C PHE A 52 9.98 -10.16 40.78
N PRO A 53 9.10 -10.94 40.13
CA PRO A 53 9.41 -12.30 39.71
C PRO A 53 10.34 -12.31 38.50
N ILE A 54 11.20 -13.33 38.41
CA ILE A 54 11.97 -13.64 37.22
C ILE A 54 11.11 -14.55 36.34
N TYR A 55 10.64 -14.04 35.21
CA TYR A 55 9.81 -14.79 34.26
C TYR A 55 10.67 -15.75 33.44
N LYS A 56 10.24 -17.02 33.37
CA LYS A 56 10.83 -18.03 32.49
C LYS A 56 10.59 -17.67 31.02
N THR A 57 11.41 -18.20 30.12
CA THR A 57 11.19 -18.08 28.67
C THR A 57 9.99 -18.94 28.23
N ASP A 58 9.34 -18.58 27.12
CA ASP A 58 8.23 -19.37 26.58
C ASP A 58 8.66 -20.81 26.26
N GLN A 59 9.92 -21.00 25.87
CA GLN A 59 10.50 -22.31 25.61
C GLN A 59 10.64 -23.14 26.90
N GLU A 60 11.19 -22.57 27.97
CA GLU A 60 11.32 -23.26 29.27
C GLU A 60 9.95 -23.63 29.85
N VAL A 61 8.97 -22.72 29.77
CA VAL A 61 7.59 -23.02 30.22
C VAL A 61 6.99 -24.17 29.42
N LYS A 62 7.23 -24.20 28.11
CA LYS A 62 6.73 -25.27 27.24
C LYS A 62 7.40 -26.60 27.53
N GLU A 63 8.72 -26.63 27.74
CA GLU A 63 9.45 -27.85 28.11
C GLU A 63 8.98 -28.41 29.45
N GLU A 64 8.70 -27.56 30.44
CA GLU A 64 8.11 -27.97 31.71
C GLU A 64 6.67 -28.49 31.54
N GLN A 65 5.84 -27.83 30.74
CA GLN A 65 4.49 -28.28 30.40
C GLN A 65 4.51 -29.65 29.71
N ASP A 66 5.42 -29.85 28.76
CA ASP A 66 5.60 -31.13 28.06
C ASP A 66 6.07 -32.24 29.03
N SER A 67 6.94 -31.90 29.99
CA SER A 67 7.41 -32.83 31.03
C SER A 67 6.28 -33.26 31.98
N VAL A 68 5.41 -32.33 32.38
CA VAL A 68 4.20 -32.61 33.18
C VAL A 68 3.23 -33.47 32.37
N MET A 69 3.06 -33.19 31.08
CA MET A 69 2.16 -33.93 30.20
C MET A 69 2.60 -35.38 29.97
N LYS A 70 3.90 -35.69 30.03
CA LYS A 70 4.40 -37.07 29.97
C LYS A 70 3.97 -37.95 31.15
N LYS A 71 3.64 -37.34 32.29
CA LYS A 71 3.14 -38.05 33.49
C LYS A 71 1.62 -38.06 33.59
N PHE A 72 0.92 -37.40 32.66
CA PHE A 72 -0.54 -37.33 32.67
C PHE A 72 -1.15 -38.69 32.35
N GLN A 73 -2.10 -39.10 33.19
CA GLN A 73 -2.89 -40.31 33.00
C GLN A 73 -4.36 -39.91 32.77
N PRO A 74 -4.97 -40.31 31.64
CA PRO A 74 -6.36 -39.98 31.33
C PRO A 74 -7.35 -40.64 32.29
N TYR A 75 -8.54 -40.06 32.41
CA TYR A 75 -9.62 -40.56 33.24
C TYR A 75 -10.65 -41.32 32.41
N TYR A 76 -11.04 -42.48 32.92
CA TYR A 76 -12.11 -43.32 32.37
C TYR A 76 -13.15 -43.56 33.46
N ARG A 77 -14.42 -43.66 33.07
CA ARG A 77 -15.54 -43.85 33.98
C ARG A 77 -16.15 -45.23 33.79
N THR A 78 -16.28 -45.96 34.89
CA THR A 78 -16.97 -47.26 34.91
C THR A 78 -18.45 -47.03 35.16
N ASN A 79 -19.30 -47.66 34.35
CA ASN A 79 -20.74 -47.70 34.56
C ASN A 79 -21.17 -49.02 35.24
N PRO A 80 -21.44 -49.02 36.56
CA PRO A 80 -21.79 -50.24 37.29
C PRO A 80 -23.19 -50.79 36.91
N THR A 81 -24.04 -49.99 36.26
CA THR A 81 -25.38 -50.45 35.85
C THR A 81 -25.31 -51.45 34.70
N VAL A 82 -24.25 -51.41 33.89
CA VAL A 82 -24.06 -52.31 32.74
C VAL A 82 -23.82 -53.75 33.22
N GLU A 83 -22.96 -53.94 34.22
CA GLU A 83 -22.73 -55.27 34.82
C GLU A 83 -24.03 -55.87 35.33
N THR A 84 -24.80 -55.09 36.10
CA THR A 84 -26.06 -55.55 36.70
C THR A 84 -27.10 -55.88 35.62
N SER A 85 -27.24 -55.01 34.62
CA SER A 85 -28.17 -55.17 33.48
C SER A 85 -27.87 -56.43 32.66
N GLU A 86 -26.60 -56.65 32.28
CA GLU A 86 -26.24 -57.79 31.44
C GLU A 86 -26.30 -59.13 32.19
N ILE A 87 -26.01 -59.13 33.50
CA ILE A 87 -26.20 -60.32 34.35
C ILE A 87 -27.70 -60.66 34.52
N ASP A 88 -28.56 -59.66 34.71
CA ASP A 88 -30.00 -59.88 34.83
C ASP A 88 -30.63 -60.32 33.50
N LYS A 89 -30.12 -59.80 32.37
CA LYS A 89 -30.48 -60.26 31.03
C LYS A 89 -30.07 -61.72 30.80
N LEU A 90 -28.86 -62.11 31.20
CA LEU A 90 -28.41 -63.51 31.17
C LEU A 90 -29.33 -64.41 32.00
N ARG A 91 -29.72 -63.97 33.21
CA ARG A 91 -30.64 -64.71 34.09
C ARG A 91 -32.03 -64.88 33.47
N SER A 92 -32.55 -63.83 32.84
CA SER A 92 -33.83 -63.86 32.13
C SER A 92 -33.80 -64.79 30.92
N ASP A 93 -32.77 -64.67 30.06
CA ASP A 93 -32.59 -65.51 28.87
C ASP A 93 -32.33 -66.97 29.23
N TYR A 94 -31.68 -67.23 30.38
CA TYR A 94 -31.53 -68.57 30.92
C TYR A 94 -32.87 -69.22 31.25
N ASN A 95 -33.72 -68.51 32.01
CA ASN A 95 -35.04 -69.01 32.39
C ASN A 95 -35.99 -69.19 31.20
N ALA A 96 -35.85 -68.37 30.15
CA ALA A 96 -36.72 -68.41 28.98
C ALA A 96 -36.30 -69.44 27.93
N LYS A 97 -34.99 -69.61 27.66
CA LYS A 97 -34.49 -70.36 26.50
C LYS A 97 -33.32 -71.30 26.80
N LEU A 98 -32.33 -70.89 27.62
CA LEU A 98 -31.09 -71.67 27.77
C LEU A 98 -31.19 -72.81 28.79
N ASN A 99 -32.14 -72.78 29.74
CA ASN A 99 -32.38 -73.87 30.70
C ASN A 99 -32.79 -75.20 30.05
N LYS A 100 -33.29 -75.18 28.80
CA LYS A 100 -33.58 -76.37 28.00
C LYS A 100 -32.35 -76.95 27.30
N LYS A 101 -31.26 -76.17 27.17
CA LYS A 101 -30.05 -76.54 26.44
C LYS A 101 -28.86 -76.84 27.36
N VAL A 102 -28.80 -76.20 28.53
CA VAL A 102 -27.60 -76.21 29.37
C VAL A 102 -27.95 -76.20 30.86
N ASP A 103 -27.22 -77.00 31.64
CA ASP A 103 -27.39 -77.14 33.09
C ASP A 103 -26.97 -75.89 33.89
N ALA A 104 -27.48 -75.75 35.12
CA ALA A 104 -27.27 -74.60 36.00
C ALA A 104 -25.78 -74.32 36.30
N THR A 105 -24.93 -75.35 36.17
CA THR A 105 -23.48 -75.27 36.33
C THR A 105 -22.83 -74.32 35.31
N TYR A 106 -23.34 -74.24 34.07
CA TYR A 106 -22.82 -73.33 33.04
C TYR A 106 -23.27 -71.89 33.27
N MET A 107 -24.50 -71.70 33.75
CA MET A 107 -25.02 -70.37 34.09
C MET A 107 -24.17 -69.73 35.19
N LYS A 108 -23.88 -70.49 36.25
CA LYS A 108 -23.03 -70.03 37.36
C LYS A 108 -21.62 -69.66 36.88
N TYR A 109 -21.03 -70.49 36.02
CA TYR A 109 -19.71 -70.19 35.44
C TYR A 109 -19.72 -68.90 34.58
N ILE A 110 -20.71 -68.72 33.71
CA ILE A 110 -20.80 -67.50 32.88
C ILE A 110 -21.02 -66.27 33.76
N GLU A 111 -21.88 -66.36 34.79
CA GLU A 111 -22.10 -65.25 35.73
C GLU A 111 -20.81 -64.87 36.48
N ASP A 112 -20.08 -65.85 37.02
CA ASP A 112 -18.83 -65.61 37.74
C ASP A 112 -17.76 -64.96 36.82
N MET A 113 -17.66 -65.43 35.58
CA MET A 113 -16.72 -64.87 34.59
C MET A 113 -17.13 -63.46 34.13
N LEU A 114 -18.43 -63.18 33.96
CA LEU A 114 -18.91 -61.84 33.62
C LEU A 114 -18.61 -60.85 34.75
N ARG A 115 -18.80 -61.24 36.02
CA ARG A 115 -18.43 -60.41 37.17
C ARG A 115 -16.93 -60.08 37.18
N GLN A 116 -16.08 -61.07 36.88
CA GLN A 116 -14.64 -60.86 36.80
C GLN A 116 -14.25 -59.90 35.66
N LEU A 117 -14.86 -60.07 34.48
CA LEU A 117 -14.56 -59.24 33.30
C LEU A 117 -15.06 -57.81 33.45
N TYR A 118 -16.27 -57.61 33.98
CA TYR A 118 -16.79 -56.28 34.29
C TYR A 118 -16.03 -55.59 35.42
N GLY A 119 -15.49 -56.35 36.39
CA GLY A 119 -14.60 -55.84 37.43
C GLY A 119 -13.27 -55.31 36.90
N ASN A 120 -12.69 -55.96 35.87
CA ASN A 120 -11.46 -55.50 35.21
C ASN A 120 -11.71 -54.46 34.09
N GLY A 121 -12.96 -54.31 33.66
CA GLY A 121 -13.39 -53.32 32.67
C GLY A 121 -13.32 -53.82 31.23
N ILE A 122 -14.41 -53.60 30.51
CA ILE A 122 -14.57 -53.83 29.07
C ILE A 122 -14.62 -52.47 28.37
N VAL A 123 -13.66 -52.25 27.47
CA VAL A 123 -13.50 -51.03 26.67
C VAL A 123 -13.69 -51.30 25.18
N SER A 124 -13.95 -50.25 24.41
CA SER A 124 -13.99 -50.34 22.95
C SER A 124 -12.59 -50.67 22.38
N PRO A 125 -12.51 -51.38 21.24
CA PRO A 125 -11.24 -51.62 20.56
C PRO A 125 -10.49 -50.32 20.22
N GLN A 126 -11.23 -49.27 19.83
CA GLN A 126 -10.68 -47.95 19.53
C GLN A 126 -10.06 -47.32 20.78
N ALA A 127 -10.73 -47.36 21.93
CA ALA A 127 -10.20 -46.82 23.17
C ALA A 127 -8.91 -47.54 23.61
N LEU A 128 -8.84 -48.87 23.44
CA LEU A 128 -7.65 -49.64 23.77
C LEU A 128 -6.47 -49.34 22.81
N GLU A 129 -6.75 -49.14 21.52
CA GLU A 129 -5.74 -48.71 20.54
C GLU A 129 -5.24 -47.29 20.82
N GLU A 130 -6.13 -46.36 21.19
CA GLU A 130 -5.75 -45.00 21.57
C GLU A 130 -4.87 -44.97 22.83
N MET A 131 -5.17 -45.79 23.83
CA MET A 131 -4.34 -45.94 25.02
C MET A 131 -2.93 -46.46 24.68
N LYS A 132 -2.84 -47.47 23.81
CA LYS A 132 -1.56 -48.05 23.37
C LYS A 132 -0.78 -47.12 22.45
N GLY A 133 -1.46 -46.43 21.53
CA GLY A 133 -0.86 -45.47 20.60
C GLY A 133 -0.23 -44.27 21.32
N LYS A 134 -0.83 -43.84 22.44
CA LYS A 134 -0.31 -42.78 23.31
C LYS A 134 0.66 -43.29 24.40
N GLN A 135 1.02 -44.58 24.38
CA GLN A 135 1.96 -45.23 25.32
C GLN A 135 1.57 -45.10 26.81
N TYR A 136 0.29 -45.05 27.12
CA TYR A 136 -0.14 -45.06 28.52
C TYR A 136 0.06 -46.44 29.14
N THR A 137 0.81 -46.51 30.24
CA THR A 137 1.00 -47.76 31.01
C THR A 137 -0.17 -48.02 31.97
N ALA A 138 -0.76 -46.95 32.50
CA ALA A 138 -1.94 -46.99 33.36
C ALA A 138 -2.83 -45.77 33.09
N VAL A 139 -4.12 -45.93 33.40
CA VAL A 139 -5.15 -44.89 33.33
C VAL A 139 -5.85 -44.78 34.68
N ASN A 140 -6.49 -43.65 34.96
CA ASN A 140 -7.29 -43.49 36.17
C ASN A 140 -8.71 -43.95 35.92
N LEU A 141 -9.15 -44.98 36.63
CA LEU A 141 -10.51 -45.50 36.54
C LEU A 141 -11.35 -44.94 37.68
N LEU A 142 -12.46 -44.28 37.33
CA LEU A 142 -13.38 -43.66 38.27
C LEU A 142 -14.54 -44.63 38.57
N GLN A 143 -14.59 -45.11 39.80
CA GLN A 143 -15.67 -45.96 40.31
C GLN A 143 -16.24 -45.33 41.59
N ASN A 144 -17.56 -45.09 41.63
CA ASN A 144 -18.23 -44.48 42.79
C ASN A 144 -17.56 -43.18 43.30
N ASN A 145 -17.14 -42.31 42.38
CA ASN A 145 -16.41 -41.05 42.65
C ASN A 145 -15.02 -41.18 43.28
N VAL A 146 -14.43 -42.39 43.30
CA VAL A 146 -13.05 -42.61 43.72
C VAL A 146 -12.24 -43.04 42.50
N SER A 147 -11.09 -42.39 42.27
CA SER A 147 -10.17 -42.72 41.18
C SER A 147 -9.05 -43.62 41.69
N TYR A 148 -8.73 -44.68 40.94
CA TYR A 148 -7.56 -45.52 41.16
C TYR A 148 -6.83 -45.79 39.85
N SER A 149 -5.52 -45.99 39.95
CA SER A 149 -4.70 -46.35 38.79
C SER A 149 -5.00 -47.78 38.36
N HIS A 150 -5.36 -47.96 37.10
CA HIS A 150 -5.64 -49.26 36.47
C HIS A 150 -4.72 -49.46 35.27
N TYR A 151 -4.09 -50.62 35.15
CA TYR A 151 -3.18 -50.89 34.04
C TYR A 151 -3.96 -51.10 32.73
N VAL A 152 -3.38 -50.62 31.62
CA VAL A 152 -3.99 -50.78 30.29
C VAL A 152 -4.01 -52.25 29.85
N SER A 153 -3.10 -53.07 30.38
CA SER A 153 -3.04 -54.52 30.10
C SER A 153 -4.24 -55.31 30.61
N ASP A 154 -4.93 -54.77 31.62
CA ASP A 154 -5.93 -55.51 32.38
C ASP A 154 -7.34 -55.33 31.79
N PHE A 155 -7.50 -54.35 30.88
CA PHE A 155 -8.75 -54.13 30.15
C PHE A 155 -9.01 -55.21 29.10
N PHE A 156 -10.29 -55.57 28.97
CA PHE A 156 -10.76 -56.46 27.93
C PHE A 156 -11.49 -55.68 26.84
N THR A 157 -11.45 -56.19 25.62
CA THR A 157 -12.42 -55.84 24.57
C THR A 157 -13.50 -56.91 24.55
N VAL A 158 -14.65 -56.65 23.93
CA VAL A 158 -15.69 -57.68 23.74
C VAL A 158 -15.11 -58.98 23.17
N LYS A 159 -14.18 -58.88 22.21
CA LYS A 159 -13.50 -60.03 21.60
C LYS A 159 -12.60 -60.78 22.59
N THR A 160 -11.71 -60.08 23.29
CA THR A 160 -10.78 -60.73 24.24
C THR A 160 -11.48 -61.24 25.50
N ALA A 161 -12.56 -60.57 25.93
CA ALA A 161 -13.44 -61.04 26.99
C ALA A 161 -14.11 -62.37 26.62
N TYR A 162 -14.67 -62.46 25.40
CA TYR A 162 -15.25 -63.72 24.90
C TYR A 162 -14.21 -64.84 24.85
N GLU A 163 -13.03 -64.58 24.27
CA GLU A 163 -11.93 -65.54 24.23
C GLU A 163 -11.49 -65.98 25.64
N PHE A 164 -11.48 -65.07 26.61
CA PHE A 164 -11.13 -65.36 28.00
C PHE A 164 -12.13 -66.32 28.66
N ILE A 165 -13.44 -66.14 28.45
CA ILE A 165 -14.48 -67.06 28.97
C ILE A 165 -14.34 -68.46 28.38
N ILE A 166 -14.08 -68.53 27.08
CA ILE A 166 -13.99 -69.79 26.33
C ILE A 166 -12.69 -70.55 26.65
N ASN A 167 -11.58 -69.85 26.88
CA ASN A 167 -10.29 -70.48 27.16
C ASN A 167 -10.12 -70.91 28.62
N ASN A 168 -10.78 -70.25 29.56
CA ASN A 168 -10.78 -70.64 30.98
C ASN A 168 -11.87 -71.66 31.34
N CYS A 169 -12.51 -72.29 30.35
CA CYS A 169 -13.57 -73.28 30.56
C CYS A 169 -13.07 -74.46 31.42
N PRO A 170 -13.68 -74.74 32.59
CA PRO A 170 -13.32 -75.86 33.44
C PRO A 170 -13.41 -77.20 32.69
N ALA A 171 -12.49 -78.13 32.97
CA ALA A 171 -12.46 -79.45 32.33
C ALA A 171 -13.74 -80.29 32.50
N LYS A 172 -14.60 -79.91 33.46
CA LYS A 172 -15.92 -80.52 33.71
C LYS A 172 -17.03 -80.02 32.78
N LEU A 173 -16.79 -78.95 32.01
CA LEU A 173 -17.76 -78.30 31.13
C LEU A 173 -17.32 -78.47 29.66
N ASN A 174 -18.26 -78.82 28.78
CA ASN A 174 -18.00 -78.96 27.35
C ASN A 174 -17.94 -77.59 26.65
N LYS A 175 -16.79 -77.31 26.03
CA LYS A 175 -16.48 -76.06 25.32
C LYS A 175 -17.42 -75.78 24.13
N SER A 176 -17.87 -76.81 23.40
CA SER A 176 -18.78 -76.63 22.26
C SER A 176 -20.19 -76.23 22.68
N LEU A 177 -20.65 -76.70 23.85
CA LEU A 177 -21.92 -76.28 24.45
C LEU A 177 -21.85 -74.83 24.97
N LEU A 178 -20.72 -74.43 25.57
CA LEU A 178 -20.50 -73.07 26.03
C LEU A 178 -20.54 -72.04 24.88
N GLN A 179 -19.97 -72.39 23.72
CA GLN A 179 -20.04 -71.55 22.51
C GLN A 179 -21.46 -71.39 21.97
N SER A 180 -22.36 -72.34 22.22
CA SER A 180 -23.77 -72.28 21.79
C SER A 180 -24.66 -71.39 22.66
N CYS A 181 -24.11 -70.76 23.71
CA CYS A 181 -24.84 -69.91 24.66
C CYS A 181 -24.91 -68.44 24.26
N ASP A 182 -24.45 -68.06 23.06
CA ASP A 182 -24.50 -66.70 22.52
C ASP A 182 -23.93 -65.63 23.49
N ILE A 183 -22.80 -65.95 24.14
CA ILE A 183 -22.19 -65.14 25.22
C ILE A 183 -21.89 -63.69 24.78
N ASN A 184 -21.64 -63.47 23.49
CA ASN A 184 -21.43 -62.13 22.92
C ASN A 184 -22.59 -61.17 23.17
N ASN A 185 -23.82 -61.66 23.39
CA ASN A 185 -25.00 -60.82 23.63
C ASN A 185 -25.02 -60.17 25.03
N TYR A 186 -24.11 -60.58 25.92
CA TYR A 186 -23.99 -60.10 27.31
C TYR A 186 -22.66 -59.39 27.58
N LEU A 187 -21.84 -59.19 26.55
CA LEU A 187 -20.56 -58.49 26.62
C LEU A 187 -20.72 -57.10 25.99
N THR A 188 -20.88 -56.10 26.84
CA THR A 188 -20.97 -54.69 26.43
C THR A 188 -19.90 -53.86 27.14
N GLU A 189 -19.60 -52.70 26.60
CA GLU A 189 -18.59 -51.81 27.16
C GLU A 189 -19.13 -51.15 28.43
N ASN A 190 -18.44 -51.36 29.57
CA ASN A 190 -18.79 -50.71 30.83
C ASN A 190 -17.83 -49.57 31.20
N VAL A 191 -16.70 -49.44 30.49
CA VAL A 191 -15.71 -48.38 30.73
C VAL A 191 -15.66 -47.45 29.53
N THR A 192 -15.88 -46.15 29.78
CA THR A 192 -15.90 -45.11 28.76
C THR A 192 -14.92 -43.99 29.10
N PHE A 193 -14.39 -43.29 28.09
CA PHE A 193 -13.48 -42.18 28.31
C PHE A 193 -14.21 -40.97 28.88
N ASP A 194 -13.70 -40.40 29.98
CA ASP A 194 -14.25 -39.19 30.60
C ASP A 194 -13.48 -37.98 30.09
N GLU A 195 -13.94 -37.42 28.97
CA GLU A 195 -13.30 -36.28 28.31
C GLU A 195 -13.32 -35.03 29.19
N GLU A 196 -14.43 -34.76 29.87
CA GLU A 196 -14.60 -33.58 30.73
C GLU A 196 -13.62 -33.61 31.91
N MET A 197 -13.53 -34.72 32.63
CA MET A 197 -12.61 -34.85 33.77
C MET A 197 -11.15 -34.86 33.31
N SER A 198 -10.85 -35.52 32.19
CA SER A 198 -9.50 -35.58 31.63
C SER A 198 -9.00 -34.21 31.19
N GLU A 199 -9.80 -33.43 30.46
CA GLU A 199 -9.41 -32.07 30.05
C GLU A 199 -9.35 -31.11 31.24
N LYS A 200 -10.24 -31.26 32.24
CA LYS A 200 -10.17 -30.44 33.46
C LYS A 200 -8.85 -30.64 34.20
N VAL A 201 -8.48 -31.89 34.51
CA VAL A 201 -7.22 -32.19 35.24
C VAL A 201 -6.00 -31.80 34.41
N LYS A 202 -6.05 -32.02 33.09
CA LYS A 202 -4.98 -31.59 32.17
C LYS A 202 -4.77 -30.07 32.22
N ASN A 203 -5.85 -29.29 32.21
CA ASN A 203 -5.78 -27.84 32.33
C ASN A 203 -5.27 -27.39 33.71
N GLU A 204 -5.70 -28.03 34.79
CA GLU A 204 -5.19 -27.76 36.14
C GLU A 204 -3.67 -28.05 36.25
N LEU A 205 -3.21 -29.16 35.66
CA LEU A 205 -1.78 -29.50 35.61
C LEU A 205 -0.97 -28.46 34.82
N LEU A 206 -1.48 -28.01 33.67
CA LEU A 206 -0.82 -26.97 32.88
C LEU A 206 -0.78 -25.61 33.60
N GLN A 207 -1.83 -25.26 34.35
CA GLN A 207 -1.90 -24.03 35.16
C GLN A 207 -1.01 -24.09 36.40
N SER A 208 -0.70 -25.28 36.91
CA SER A 208 0.17 -25.47 38.07
C SER A 208 1.66 -25.21 37.78
N VAL A 209 2.06 -25.16 36.50
CA VAL A 209 3.44 -24.90 36.09
C VAL A 209 3.81 -23.44 36.42
N PRO A 210 4.79 -23.18 37.33
CA PRO A 210 5.15 -21.83 37.69
C PRO A 210 5.79 -21.07 36.52
N ILE A 211 5.20 -19.92 36.16
CA ILE A 211 5.72 -19.01 35.13
C ILE A 211 7.00 -18.25 35.54
N SER A 212 7.38 -18.35 36.81
CA SER A 212 8.55 -17.68 37.38
C SER A 212 9.50 -18.65 38.08
N SER A 213 10.81 -18.45 37.89
CA SER A 213 11.88 -19.27 38.49
C SER A 213 12.41 -18.73 39.82
N GLY A 214 12.07 -17.49 40.20
CA GLY A 214 12.50 -16.84 41.44
C GLY A 214 11.96 -15.43 41.59
N VAL A 215 12.37 -14.72 42.65
CA VAL A 215 12.00 -13.32 42.93
C VAL A 215 13.26 -12.54 43.31
N ILE A 216 13.47 -11.39 42.66
CA ILE A 216 14.50 -10.41 43.03
C ILE A 216 13.92 -9.48 44.10
N GLN A 217 14.67 -9.25 45.18
CA GLN A 217 14.23 -8.41 46.29
C GLN A 217 14.51 -6.93 46.04
N ALA A 218 13.68 -6.06 46.63
CA ALA A 218 13.91 -4.62 46.62
C ALA A 218 15.26 -4.28 47.28
N GLY A 219 16.07 -3.47 46.61
CA GLY A 219 17.43 -3.11 47.02
C GLY A 219 18.52 -4.04 46.50
N GLU A 220 18.17 -5.19 45.91
CA GLU A 220 19.14 -6.13 45.35
C GLU A 220 19.85 -5.54 44.11
N ARG A 221 21.17 -5.76 44.02
CA ARG A 221 21.99 -5.30 42.90
C ARG A 221 21.78 -6.21 41.70
N ILE A 222 21.40 -5.61 40.56
CA ILE A 222 21.15 -6.34 39.30
C ILE A 222 22.40 -6.34 38.43
N VAL A 223 22.94 -5.15 38.10
CA VAL A 223 24.11 -5.03 37.21
C VAL A 223 24.78 -3.66 37.42
N ASP A 224 26.10 -3.61 37.30
CA ASP A 224 26.88 -2.37 37.39
C ASP A 224 27.66 -2.06 36.09
N ARG A 225 28.14 -0.82 35.97
CA ARG A 225 28.77 -0.30 34.77
C ARG A 225 29.98 -1.15 34.39
N GLY A 226 29.98 -1.63 33.14
CA GLY A 226 31.07 -2.43 32.58
C GLY A 226 30.93 -3.93 32.80
N GLU A 227 29.96 -4.39 33.60
CA GLU A 227 29.66 -5.82 33.74
C GLU A 227 29.01 -6.37 32.48
N ILE A 228 29.40 -7.57 32.08
CA ILE A 228 28.83 -8.24 30.91
C ILE A 228 27.44 -8.76 31.29
N VAL A 229 26.43 -8.42 30.49
CA VAL A 229 25.08 -8.94 30.65
C VAL A 229 25.09 -10.42 30.22
N ASP A 230 25.23 -11.32 31.19
CA ASP A 230 25.09 -12.76 30.98
C ASP A 230 23.61 -13.15 30.78
N SER A 231 23.35 -14.42 30.46
CA SER A 231 21.99 -14.92 30.21
C SER A 231 21.05 -14.76 31.42
N ASN A 232 21.59 -14.84 32.65
CA ASN A 232 20.80 -14.69 33.87
C ASN A 232 20.42 -13.23 34.11
N ILE A 233 21.39 -12.31 34.05
CA ILE A 233 21.21 -10.86 34.12
C ILE A 233 20.26 -10.41 33.01
N TYR A 234 20.39 -10.95 31.78
CA TYR A 234 19.47 -10.66 30.69
C TYR A 234 18.04 -11.02 31.03
N ASN A 235 17.79 -12.22 31.58
CA ASN A 235 16.46 -12.66 32.02
C ASN A 235 15.91 -11.82 33.18
N VAL A 236 16.76 -11.42 34.13
CA VAL A 236 16.38 -10.49 35.21
C VAL A 236 16.01 -9.12 34.66
N LEU A 237 16.81 -8.55 33.76
CA LEU A 237 16.54 -7.25 33.12
C LEU A 237 15.28 -7.30 32.24
N ARG A 238 15.06 -8.41 31.52
CA ARG A 238 13.84 -8.67 30.75
C ARG A 238 12.62 -8.71 31.66
N SER A 239 12.72 -9.41 32.78
CA SER A 239 11.63 -9.51 33.76
C SER A 239 11.34 -8.16 34.43
N LEU A 240 12.39 -7.41 34.78
CA LEU A 240 12.27 -6.05 35.29
C LEU A 240 11.60 -5.13 34.26
N LYS A 241 11.95 -5.25 32.98
CA LYS A 241 11.30 -4.50 31.88
C LYS A 241 9.80 -4.80 31.82
N ILE A 242 9.40 -6.07 31.83
CA ILE A 242 7.99 -6.50 31.82
C ILE A 242 7.24 -5.92 33.02
N VAL A 243 7.83 -5.97 34.21
CA VAL A 243 7.23 -5.47 35.45
C VAL A 243 7.13 -3.94 35.44
N TYR A 244 8.13 -3.26 34.88
CA TYR A 244 8.14 -1.80 34.77
C TYR A 244 7.08 -1.28 33.80
N GLU A 245 6.94 -1.97 32.66
CA GLU A 245 5.96 -1.66 31.62
C GLU A 245 4.53 -1.95 32.12
N SER A 246 4.32 -3.06 32.84
CA SER A 246 3.02 -3.42 33.42
C SER A 246 2.61 -2.61 34.67
N LYS A 247 3.55 -2.23 35.54
CA LYS A 247 3.25 -1.44 36.76
C LYS A 247 3.12 0.07 36.53
N SER A 248 3.37 0.59 35.32
CA SER A 248 3.38 2.04 35.05
C SER A 248 2.01 2.73 35.01
N GLY A 249 0.96 2.12 35.60
CA GLY A 249 -0.43 2.60 35.61
C GLY A 249 -0.78 3.72 36.60
N GLY A 250 0.13 4.64 36.90
CA GLY A 250 -0.21 5.82 37.73
C GLY A 250 -0.79 6.97 36.89
N ASN A 251 -2.01 7.44 37.18
CA ASN A 251 -2.70 8.52 36.45
C ASN A 251 -1.83 9.79 36.26
N GLN A 252 -1.04 10.18 37.26
CA GLN A 252 -0.16 11.36 37.18
C GLN A 252 1.00 11.17 36.19
N ARG A 253 1.63 9.99 36.18
CA ARG A 253 2.74 9.67 35.28
C ARG A 253 2.26 9.52 33.84
N HIS A 254 1.07 8.94 33.67
CA HIS A 254 0.38 8.84 32.38
C HIS A 254 0.11 10.23 31.78
N ASN A 255 -0.41 11.17 32.57
CA ASN A 255 -0.67 12.54 32.12
C ASN A 255 0.64 13.27 31.74
N LEU A 256 1.72 13.08 32.49
CA LEU A 256 3.01 13.70 32.17
C LEU A 256 3.63 13.15 30.88
N MET A 257 3.48 11.84 30.63
CA MET A 257 3.89 11.22 29.37
C MET A 257 3.10 11.75 28.18
N LEU A 258 1.78 11.90 28.34
CA LEU A 258 0.91 12.50 27.32
C LEU A 258 1.34 13.93 26.99
N ILE A 259 1.62 14.75 28.00
CA ILE A 259 2.11 16.13 27.81
C ILE A 259 3.45 16.11 27.04
N GLY A 260 4.38 15.23 27.40
CA GLY A 260 5.65 15.08 26.70
C GLY A 260 5.49 14.68 25.23
N GLN A 261 4.59 13.73 24.94
CA GLN A 261 4.26 13.31 23.58
C GLN A 261 3.64 14.44 22.78
N ILE A 262 2.69 15.19 23.36
CA ILE A 262 2.06 16.36 22.72
C ILE A 262 3.12 17.40 22.38
N ILE A 263 4.02 17.75 23.31
CA ILE A 263 5.08 18.74 23.08
C ILE A 263 5.99 18.30 21.93
N LEU A 264 6.36 17.02 21.88
CA LEU A 264 7.25 16.48 20.85
C LEU A 264 6.58 16.49 19.48
N VAL A 265 5.37 15.94 19.36
CA VAL A 265 4.61 15.90 18.10
C VAL A 265 4.30 17.32 17.62
N PHE A 266 3.89 18.21 18.52
CA PHE A 266 3.64 19.61 18.20
C PHE A 266 4.91 20.32 17.74
N GLY A 267 6.05 20.10 18.41
CA GLY A 267 7.34 20.67 18.03
C GLY A 267 7.76 20.26 16.62
N ILE A 268 7.64 18.97 16.28
CA ILE A 268 7.96 18.48 14.93
C ILE A 268 7.00 19.10 13.89
N MET A 269 5.70 19.10 14.16
CA MET A 269 4.71 19.68 13.25
C MET A 269 4.87 21.19 13.08
N PHE A 270 5.29 21.89 14.13
CA PHE A 270 5.62 23.31 14.08
C PHE A 270 6.85 23.57 13.21
N CYS A 271 7.91 22.77 13.34
CA CYS A 271 9.07 22.85 12.44
C CYS A 271 8.68 22.60 10.97
N TYR A 272 7.77 21.66 10.72
CA TYR A 272 7.26 21.41 9.37
C TYR A 272 6.45 22.59 8.83
N TRP A 273 5.60 23.20 9.66
CA TRP A 273 4.87 24.41 9.33
C TRP A 273 5.82 25.58 9.01
N LEU A 274 6.87 25.79 9.81
CA LEU A 274 7.91 26.80 9.55
C LEU A 274 8.63 26.56 8.23
N PHE A 275 8.97 25.31 7.90
CA PHE A 275 9.55 24.95 6.60
C PHE A 275 8.63 25.36 5.44
N LEU A 276 7.34 25.03 5.52
CA LEU A 276 6.38 25.40 4.47
C LEU A 276 6.18 26.92 4.41
N TRP A 277 6.13 27.60 5.55
CA TRP A 277 6.00 29.04 5.61
C TRP A 277 7.20 29.76 4.99
N SER A 278 8.42 29.33 5.32
CA SER A 278 9.66 29.96 4.85
C SER A 278 10.01 29.65 3.39
N PHE A 279 9.78 28.41 2.93
CA PHE A 279 10.28 27.96 1.61
C PHE A 279 9.19 27.61 0.61
N ARG A 280 7.94 27.42 1.04
CA ARG A 280 6.83 26.89 0.22
C ARG A 280 5.50 27.58 0.52
N ILE A 281 5.51 28.91 0.68
CA ILE A 281 4.34 29.70 1.08
C ILE A 281 3.11 29.47 0.18
N LYS A 282 3.32 29.27 -1.14
CA LYS A 282 2.25 28.94 -2.10
C LYS A 282 1.57 27.60 -1.82
N ILE A 283 2.31 26.61 -1.32
CA ILE A 283 1.78 25.31 -0.91
C ILE A 283 1.01 25.46 0.40
N LEU A 284 1.57 26.20 1.37
CA LEU A 284 0.97 26.40 2.69
C LEU A 284 -0.40 27.10 2.63
N TYR A 285 -0.54 28.15 1.82
CA TYR A 285 -1.81 28.88 1.72
C TYR A 285 -2.84 28.20 0.83
N ASN A 286 -2.45 27.18 0.06
CA ASN A 286 -3.41 26.34 -0.65
C ASN A 286 -3.94 25.26 0.31
N GLN A 287 -5.18 25.42 0.76
CA GLN A 287 -5.82 24.52 1.73
C GLN A 287 -5.79 23.05 1.27
N ARG A 288 -6.02 22.80 -0.02
CA ARG A 288 -6.01 21.46 -0.61
C ARG A 288 -4.65 20.80 -0.52
N ASN A 289 -3.60 21.57 -0.82
CA ASN A 289 -2.21 21.08 -0.79
C ASN A 289 -1.76 20.82 0.65
N THR A 290 -2.08 21.73 1.57
CA THR A 290 -1.74 21.58 2.99
C THR A 290 -2.47 20.39 3.62
N PHE A 291 -3.77 20.26 3.34
CA PHE A 291 -4.56 19.12 3.80
C PHE A 291 -3.99 17.79 3.27
N PHE A 292 -3.64 17.73 1.99
CA PHE A 292 -2.99 16.56 1.40
C PHE A 292 -1.72 16.14 2.14
N LEU A 293 -0.80 17.08 2.37
CA LEU A 293 0.49 16.79 3.03
C LEU A 293 0.28 16.29 4.46
N ILE A 294 -0.64 16.92 5.21
CA ILE A 294 -1.00 16.50 6.56
C ILE A 294 -1.66 15.12 6.55
N CYS A 295 -2.53 14.81 5.59
CA CYS A 295 -3.14 13.49 5.44
C CYS A 295 -2.08 12.41 5.18
N CYS A 296 -1.06 12.67 4.35
CA CYS A 296 0.04 11.72 4.14
C CYS A 296 0.80 11.40 5.42
N ILE A 297 1.12 12.43 6.23
CA ILE A 297 1.79 12.26 7.52
C ILE A 297 0.86 11.49 8.47
N PHE A 298 -0.36 11.97 8.66
CA PHE A 298 -1.33 11.43 9.61
C PHE A 298 -1.68 9.97 9.31
N ALA A 299 -1.98 9.62 8.06
CA ALA A 299 -2.33 8.27 7.66
C ALA A 299 -1.19 7.28 7.93
N THR A 300 0.05 7.70 7.67
CA THR A 300 1.23 6.85 7.90
C THR A 300 1.49 6.66 9.40
N VAL A 301 1.42 7.73 10.19
CA VAL A 301 1.57 7.67 11.66
C VAL A 301 0.49 6.81 12.29
N LEU A 302 -0.76 6.96 11.86
CA LEU A 302 -1.89 6.17 12.34
C LEU A 302 -1.72 4.68 11.99
N LEU A 303 -1.26 4.37 10.77
CA LEU A 303 -0.98 3.00 10.36
C LEU A 303 0.13 2.38 11.22
N THR A 304 1.22 3.12 11.47
CA THR A 304 2.31 2.68 12.38
C THR A 304 1.79 2.35 13.77
N GLU A 305 0.94 3.23 14.33
CA GLU A 305 0.35 3.04 15.65
C GLU A 305 -0.53 1.80 15.72
N ILE A 306 -1.46 1.63 14.77
CA ILE A 306 -2.36 0.47 14.71
C ILE A 306 -1.56 -0.83 14.60
N CYS A 307 -0.52 -0.85 13.76
CA CYS A 307 0.33 -2.02 13.57
C CYS A 307 1.10 -2.39 14.84
N ILE A 308 1.68 -1.41 15.56
CA ILE A 308 2.44 -1.66 16.78
C ILE A 308 1.51 -2.06 17.93
N ARG A 309 0.43 -1.31 18.16
CA ARG A 309 -0.50 -1.54 19.27
C ARG A 309 -1.12 -2.94 19.25
N ASN A 310 -1.49 -3.40 18.06
CA ASN A 310 -2.16 -4.69 17.88
C ASN A 310 -1.18 -5.81 17.50
N SER A 311 0.13 -5.54 17.49
CA SER A 311 1.19 -6.48 17.10
C SER A 311 0.90 -7.23 15.79
N LEU A 312 0.26 -6.56 14.82
CA LEU A 312 -0.25 -7.21 13.59
C LEU A 312 0.90 -7.75 12.74
N PHE A 313 1.88 -6.91 12.46
CA PHE A 313 3.02 -7.21 11.59
C PHE A 313 4.24 -6.40 12.02
N ASN A 314 5.41 -6.81 11.54
CA ASN A 314 6.64 -6.06 11.77
C ASN A 314 6.59 -4.68 11.07
N ILE A 315 7.02 -3.63 11.76
CA ILE A 315 7.01 -2.23 11.27
C ILE A 315 7.70 -2.04 9.91
N TYR A 316 8.70 -2.86 9.58
CA TYR A 316 9.43 -2.76 8.30
C TYR A 316 8.65 -3.28 7.08
N ILE A 317 7.50 -3.91 7.29
CA ILE A 317 6.56 -4.23 6.21
C ILE A 317 5.83 -2.95 5.74
N ILE A 318 5.64 -1.96 6.62
CA ILE A 318 4.94 -0.72 6.28
C ILE A 318 5.77 0.09 5.26
N PRO A 319 5.20 0.44 4.08
CA PRO A 319 5.95 1.10 3.02
C PRO A 319 6.02 2.63 3.22
N TYR A 320 6.79 3.09 4.22
CA TYR A 320 6.98 4.53 4.50
C TYR A 320 7.47 5.33 3.29
N ALA A 321 8.23 4.69 2.38
CA ALA A 321 8.69 5.27 1.13
C ALA A 321 7.56 5.71 0.18
N ILE A 322 6.30 5.29 0.41
CA ILE A 322 5.13 5.81 -0.31
C ILE A 322 4.98 7.32 -0.12
N VAL A 323 5.21 7.85 1.09
CA VAL A 323 5.04 9.28 1.39
C VAL A 323 5.88 10.15 0.46
N PRO A 324 7.22 9.97 0.37
CA PRO A 324 8.03 10.77 -0.54
C PRO A 324 7.70 10.49 -2.01
N ILE A 325 7.33 9.27 -2.43
CA ILE A 325 6.93 8.99 -3.83
C ILE A 325 5.69 9.80 -4.22
N VAL A 326 4.65 9.72 -3.40
CA VAL A 326 3.36 10.38 -3.62
C VAL A 326 3.53 11.91 -3.60
N VAL A 327 4.22 12.44 -2.59
CA VAL A 327 4.46 13.90 -2.51
C VAL A 327 5.34 14.37 -3.66
N ARG A 328 6.35 13.60 -4.07
CA ARG A 328 7.22 13.94 -5.23
C ARG A 328 6.44 13.96 -6.55
N THR A 329 5.40 13.14 -6.67
CA THR A 329 4.59 13.05 -7.90
C THR A 329 3.76 14.33 -8.13
N PHE A 330 3.24 14.95 -7.06
CA PHE A 330 2.41 16.15 -7.16
C PHE A 330 3.13 17.47 -6.84
N PHE A 331 4.26 17.39 -6.14
CA PHE A 331 5.05 18.54 -5.68
C PHE A 331 6.52 18.37 -6.06
N ASP A 332 7.41 19.09 -5.38
CA ASP A 332 8.85 19.03 -5.61
C ASP A 332 9.58 18.08 -4.64
N SER A 333 10.80 17.68 -5.02
CA SER A 333 11.64 16.75 -4.25
C SER A 333 11.96 17.22 -2.83
N ARG A 334 12.12 18.54 -2.60
CA ARG A 334 12.41 19.06 -1.26
C ARG A 334 11.20 18.91 -0.36
N THR A 335 10.01 19.26 -0.84
CA THR A 335 8.76 19.06 -0.09
C THR A 335 8.55 17.58 0.23
N ALA A 336 8.82 16.68 -0.72
CA ALA A 336 8.73 15.24 -0.51
C ALA A 336 9.67 14.72 0.60
N LEU A 337 10.95 15.11 0.55
CA LEU A 337 11.94 14.71 1.55
C LEU A 337 11.56 15.20 2.94
N PHE A 338 11.23 16.49 3.10
CA PHE A 338 10.88 17.05 4.40
C PHE A 338 9.60 16.43 4.98
N THR A 339 8.60 16.16 4.14
CA THR A 339 7.37 15.48 4.57
C THR A 339 7.66 14.06 5.07
N HIS A 340 8.53 13.33 4.36
CA HIS A 340 8.99 12.01 4.78
C HIS A 340 9.76 12.06 6.10
N LEU A 341 10.74 12.96 6.23
CA LEU A 341 11.54 13.15 7.45
C LEU A 341 10.67 13.42 8.67
N VAL A 342 9.70 14.33 8.53
CA VAL A 342 8.72 14.63 9.59
C VAL A 342 7.89 13.39 9.96
N THR A 343 7.41 12.66 8.95
CA THR A 343 6.65 11.42 9.16
C THR A 343 7.46 10.41 9.96
N VAL A 344 8.71 10.13 9.55
CA VAL A 344 9.54 9.10 10.18
C VAL A 344 10.06 9.54 11.55
N LEU A 345 10.26 10.84 11.78
CA LEU A 345 10.58 11.38 13.11
C LEU A 345 9.42 11.18 14.10
N ILE A 346 8.17 11.35 13.65
CA ILE A 346 6.99 11.09 14.49
C ILE A 346 6.85 9.59 14.73
N CYS A 347 6.97 8.76 13.68
CA CYS A 347 6.87 7.31 13.78
C CYS A 347 7.99 6.68 14.63
N SER A 348 9.19 7.27 14.67
CA SER A 348 10.30 6.75 15.47
C SER A 348 10.00 6.80 16.98
N VAL A 349 9.21 7.76 17.45
CA VAL A 349 8.78 7.83 18.87
C VAL A 349 7.95 6.60 19.26
N ILE A 350 7.17 6.09 18.31
CA ILE A 350 6.31 4.91 18.48
C ILE A 350 7.12 3.62 18.32
N ALA A 351 8.07 3.60 17.38
CA ALA A 351 8.85 2.41 17.01
C ALA A 351 9.53 1.70 18.22
N PRO A 352 9.62 0.35 18.23
CA PRO A 352 10.32 -0.39 19.27
C PRO A 352 11.84 -0.11 19.30
N PHE A 353 12.43 0.05 18.13
CA PHE A 353 13.86 0.28 17.89
C PHE A 353 14.05 1.61 17.14
N PRO A 354 13.95 2.76 17.83
CA PRO A 354 13.82 4.07 17.20
C PRO A 354 15.05 4.49 16.40
N HIS A 355 16.25 4.13 16.84
CA HIS A 355 17.50 4.50 16.19
C HIS A 355 17.69 3.77 14.86
N GLU A 356 17.58 2.44 14.88
CA GLU A 356 17.65 1.57 13.71
C GLU A 356 16.59 1.94 12.68
N PHE A 357 15.37 2.16 13.15
CA PHE A 357 14.26 2.61 12.32
C PHE A 357 14.58 3.93 11.64
N LEU A 358 15.02 4.95 12.39
CA LEU A 358 15.29 6.28 11.84
C LEU A 358 16.42 6.24 10.80
N VAL A 359 17.53 5.55 11.08
CA VAL A 359 18.65 5.42 10.14
C VAL A 359 18.19 4.79 8.82
N MET A 360 17.50 3.65 8.89
CA MET A 360 17.00 2.96 7.70
C MET A 360 16.00 3.81 6.92
N GLN A 361 15.08 4.49 7.60
CA GLN A 361 14.04 5.29 6.95
C GLN A 361 14.55 6.59 6.32
N VAL A 362 15.56 7.22 6.92
CA VAL A 362 16.23 8.39 6.34
C VAL A 362 16.95 8.01 5.04
N ILE A 363 17.69 6.89 5.06
CA ILE A 363 18.38 6.38 3.87
C ILE A 363 17.37 6.05 2.76
N ALA A 364 16.30 5.32 3.09
CA ALA A 364 15.25 4.99 2.12
C ALA A 364 14.58 6.25 1.53
N GLY A 365 14.32 7.26 2.36
CA GLY A 365 13.77 8.55 1.92
C GLY A 365 14.68 9.27 0.93
N MET A 366 15.99 9.31 1.21
CA MET A 366 16.97 9.87 0.29
C MET A 366 17.01 9.10 -1.03
N VAL A 367 17.04 7.76 -0.97
CA VAL A 367 17.03 6.90 -2.16
C VAL A 367 15.82 7.16 -3.04
N VAL A 368 14.61 7.29 -2.48
CA VAL A 368 13.41 7.66 -3.23
C VAL A 368 13.60 9.00 -3.94
N THR A 369 14.06 10.02 -3.21
CA THR A 369 14.15 11.38 -3.76
C THR A 369 15.16 11.52 -4.89
N TYR A 370 16.22 10.70 -4.90
CA TYR A 370 17.22 10.68 -5.97
C TYR A 370 16.86 9.73 -7.11
N SER A 371 16.29 8.56 -6.81
CA SER A 371 15.91 7.57 -7.84
C SER A 371 14.70 7.99 -8.64
N LEU A 372 13.76 8.73 -8.04
CA LEU A 372 12.51 9.15 -8.67
C LEU A 372 12.55 10.63 -9.05
N LYS A 373 13.17 10.93 -10.20
CA LYS A 373 13.16 12.29 -10.76
C LYS A 373 11.76 12.68 -11.22
N GLU A 374 11.08 11.85 -11.99
CA GLU A 374 9.69 12.01 -12.40
C GLU A 374 9.05 10.64 -12.45
N LEU A 375 7.76 10.54 -12.11
CA LEU A 375 6.99 9.31 -12.22
C LEU A 375 6.10 9.41 -13.45
N SER A 376 6.63 9.04 -14.61
CA SER A 376 5.89 9.02 -15.89
C SER A 376 5.75 7.61 -16.47
N GLN A 377 6.60 6.67 -16.05
CA GLN A 377 6.60 5.28 -16.50
C GLN A 377 6.55 4.31 -15.32
N ARG A 378 5.91 3.16 -15.53
CA ARG A 378 5.80 2.10 -14.51
C ARG A 378 7.18 1.50 -14.13
N SER A 379 8.10 1.43 -15.08
CA SER A 379 9.47 0.95 -14.86
C SER A 379 10.24 1.79 -13.83
N GLN A 380 10.02 3.10 -13.80
CA GLN A 380 10.67 4.00 -12.84
C GLN A 380 10.28 3.66 -11.39
N LEU A 381 9.01 3.32 -11.16
CA LEU A 381 8.55 2.87 -9.85
C LEU A 381 9.21 1.56 -9.45
N MET A 382 9.31 0.60 -10.38
CA MET A 382 9.98 -0.69 -10.14
C MET A 382 11.45 -0.52 -9.77
N HIS A 383 12.19 0.31 -10.50
CA HIS A 383 13.58 0.64 -10.17
C HIS A 383 13.69 1.35 -8.81
N CYS A 384 12.80 2.30 -8.52
CA CYS A 384 12.76 3.00 -7.25
C CYS A 384 12.55 2.03 -6.08
N ALA A 385 11.56 1.13 -6.17
CA ALA A 385 11.32 0.15 -5.11
C ALA A 385 12.47 -0.84 -4.96
N LEU A 386 13.11 -1.26 -6.06
CA LEU A 386 14.29 -2.13 -6.00
C LEU A 386 15.44 -1.43 -5.25
N PHE A 387 15.69 -0.15 -5.51
CA PHE A 387 16.68 0.61 -4.77
C PHE A 387 16.30 0.80 -3.31
N VAL A 388 15.01 0.98 -2.99
CA VAL A 388 14.54 1.02 -1.59
C VAL A 388 14.79 -0.32 -0.89
N PHE A 389 14.47 -1.44 -1.53
CA PHE A 389 14.76 -2.79 -1.02
C PHE A 389 16.25 -2.98 -0.73
N LEU A 390 17.11 -2.66 -1.70
CA LEU A 390 18.56 -2.74 -1.55
C LEU A 390 19.05 -1.81 -0.42
N SER A 391 18.49 -0.62 -0.31
CA SER A 391 18.85 0.33 0.74
C SER A 391 18.51 -0.20 2.14
N TYR A 392 17.35 -0.85 2.31
CA TYR A 392 16.99 -1.49 3.57
C TYR A 392 17.88 -2.68 3.88
N ALA A 393 18.13 -3.55 2.89
CA ALA A 393 19.00 -4.71 3.04
C ALA A 393 20.43 -4.31 3.47
N LEU A 394 21.02 -3.34 2.78
CA LEU A 394 22.37 -2.85 3.08
C LEU A 394 22.44 -2.11 4.42
N SER A 395 21.45 -1.27 4.72
CA SER A 395 21.40 -0.53 5.99
C SER A 395 21.23 -1.47 7.17
N TYR A 396 20.38 -2.50 7.04
CA TYR A 396 20.18 -3.52 8.06
C TYR A 396 21.45 -4.35 8.28
N LEU A 397 22.07 -4.85 7.21
CA LEU A 397 23.36 -5.56 7.30
C LEU A 397 24.42 -4.69 7.98
N GLY A 398 24.54 -3.42 7.59
CA GLY A 398 25.47 -2.48 8.20
C GLY A 398 25.21 -2.28 9.70
N LEU A 399 23.94 -2.17 10.11
CA LEU A 399 23.55 -2.04 11.52
C LEU A 399 23.87 -3.31 12.33
N VAL A 400 23.56 -4.50 11.82
CA VAL A 400 23.86 -5.77 12.51
C VAL A 400 25.37 -5.94 12.65
N LEU A 401 26.14 -5.71 11.59
CA LEU A 401 27.61 -5.81 11.64
C LEU A 401 28.22 -4.79 12.60
N TYR A 402 27.66 -3.58 12.66
CA TYR A 402 28.10 -2.53 13.59
C TYR A 402 27.78 -2.86 15.05
N GLN A 403 26.60 -3.39 15.35
CA GLN A 403 26.13 -3.62 16.72
C GLN A 403 26.62 -4.95 17.29
N ASP A 404 26.52 -6.02 16.52
CA ASP A 404 26.73 -7.39 16.98
C ASP A 404 28.11 -7.95 16.63
N ALA A 405 28.69 -7.52 15.50
CA ALA A 405 29.94 -8.05 14.93
C ALA A 405 29.93 -9.59 14.71
N ASP A 406 28.74 -10.18 14.58
CA ASP A 406 28.53 -11.62 14.34
C ASP A 406 27.47 -11.82 13.26
N ILE A 407 27.83 -12.54 12.19
CA ILE A 407 26.98 -12.82 11.03
C ILE A 407 25.87 -13.81 11.39
N ASN A 408 26.07 -14.66 12.40
CA ASN A 408 25.07 -15.64 12.82
C ASN A 408 23.85 -14.99 13.49
N LYS A 409 23.97 -13.72 13.92
CA LYS A 409 22.86 -12.95 14.50
C LYS A 409 21.97 -12.26 13.46
N ILE A 410 22.22 -12.47 12.16
CA ILE A 410 21.37 -11.92 11.09
C ILE A 410 20.02 -12.63 11.08
N HIS A 411 18.94 -11.88 11.30
CA HIS A 411 17.58 -12.39 11.14
C HIS A 411 17.17 -12.36 9.67
N TRP A 412 17.33 -13.49 8.96
CA TRP A 412 16.98 -13.61 7.54
C TRP A 412 15.51 -13.28 7.22
N THR A 413 14.60 -13.42 8.20
CA THR A 413 13.19 -13.01 8.10
C THR A 413 13.02 -11.51 7.80
N MET A 414 14.00 -10.68 8.16
CA MET A 414 14.00 -9.25 7.86
C MET A 414 14.03 -8.96 6.35
N PHE A 415 14.78 -9.77 5.58
CA PHE A 415 14.83 -9.64 4.13
C PHE A 415 13.50 -10.00 3.48
N LEU A 416 12.74 -10.94 4.07
CA LEU A 416 11.37 -11.23 3.66
C LEU A 416 10.46 -10.01 3.89
N TYR A 417 10.57 -9.34 5.03
CA TYR A 417 9.80 -8.11 5.30
C TYR A 417 10.12 -7.00 4.30
N PHE A 418 11.40 -6.82 3.95
CA PHE A 418 11.79 -5.89 2.89
C PHE A 418 11.23 -6.31 1.52
N GLY A 419 11.18 -7.60 1.22
CA GLY A 419 10.57 -8.13 -0.01
C GLY A 419 9.06 -7.84 -0.07
N ILE A 420 8.34 -8.01 1.03
CA ILE A 420 6.93 -7.62 1.11
C ILE A 420 6.77 -6.10 0.95
N ASN A 421 7.65 -5.31 1.59
CA ASN A 421 7.67 -3.85 1.44
C ASN A 421 7.85 -3.42 -0.03
N PHE A 422 8.78 -4.06 -0.74
CA PHE A 422 9.00 -3.86 -2.18
C PHE A 422 7.73 -4.10 -3.00
N VAL A 423 7.01 -5.20 -2.74
CA VAL A 423 5.74 -5.50 -3.42
C VAL A 423 4.68 -4.45 -3.08
N LEU A 424 4.55 -4.05 -1.81
CA LEU A 424 3.60 -3.02 -1.39
C LEU A 424 3.88 -1.66 -2.05
N LEU A 425 5.14 -1.30 -2.27
CA LEU A 425 5.52 -0.08 -2.99
C LEU A 425 5.04 -0.08 -4.45
N MET A 426 4.86 -1.24 -5.10
CA MET A 426 4.31 -1.31 -6.46
C MET A 426 2.85 -0.84 -6.54
N PHE A 427 2.09 -0.97 -5.45
CA PHE A 427 0.71 -0.47 -5.39
C PHE A 427 0.61 1.06 -5.30
N THR A 428 1.74 1.78 -5.22
CA THR A 428 1.75 3.25 -5.21
C THR A 428 1.08 3.85 -6.44
N TYR A 429 1.13 3.20 -7.62
CA TYR A 429 0.45 3.70 -8.82
C TYR A 429 -1.08 3.79 -8.63
N VAL A 430 -1.66 2.78 -7.99
CA VAL A 430 -3.10 2.76 -7.68
C VAL A 430 -3.42 3.88 -6.68
N LEU A 431 -2.56 4.05 -5.68
CA LEU A 431 -2.72 5.13 -4.70
C LEU A 431 -2.63 6.52 -5.35
N VAL A 432 -1.67 6.75 -6.24
CA VAL A 432 -1.53 8.01 -6.99
C VAL A 432 -2.81 8.31 -7.78
N TYR A 433 -3.38 7.32 -8.47
CA TYR A 433 -4.65 7.49 -9.17
C TYR A 433 -5.81 7.88 -8.24
N ILE A 434 -5.95 7.22 -7.09
CA ILE A 434 -6.98 7.54 -6.09
C ILE A 434 -6.80 8.98 -5.58
N LEU A 435 -5.55 9.37 -5.29
CA LEU A 435 -5.22 10.71 -4.80
C LEU A 435 -5.46 11.79 -5.87
N GLU A 436 -5.17 11.51 -7.14
CA GLU A 436 -5.50 12.42 -8.26
C GLU A 436 -6.98 12.74 -8.30
N LYS A 437 -7.85 11.73 -8.22
CA LYS A 437 -9.31 11.93 -8.27
C LYS A 437 -9.84 12.61 -7.01
N THR A 438 -9.29 12.28 -5.85
CA THR A 438 -9.71 12.85 -4.56
C THR A 438 -9.33 14.32 -4.43
N PHE A 439 -8.11 14.68 -4.87
CA PHE A 439 -7.57 16.03 -4.75
C PHE A 439 -7.67 16.84 -6.04
N GLY A 440 -8.12 16.28 -7.16
CA GLY A 440 -8.14 16.96 -8.45
C GLY A 440 -6.75 17.43 -8.88
N TYR A 441 -5.74 16.58 -8.71
CA TYR A 441 -4.39 16.81 -9.22
C TYR A 441 -4.22 16.14 -10.58
N LEU A 442 -3.28 16.66 -11.36
CA LEU A 442 -2.87 16.10 -12.63
C LEU A 442 -1.43 15.59 -12.52
N SER A 443 -1.24 14.28 -12.58
CA SER A 443 0.10 13.68 -12.52
C SER A 443 0.75 13.56 -13.90
N PRO A 444 2.08 13.39 -13.97
CA PRO A 444 2.78 13.08 -15.21
C PRO A 444 2.29 11.79 -15.87
N ILE A 445 1.85 10.79 -15.08
CA ILE A 445 1.28 9.54 -15.58
C ILE A 445 0.03 9.84 -16.42
N THR A 446 -0.94 10.54 -15.84
CA THR A 446 -2.20 10.87 -16.51
C THR A 446 -1.95 11.74 -17.74
N LEU A 447 -0.94 12.63 -17.71
CA LEU A 447 -0.53 13.39 -18.90
C LEU A 447 0.01 12.50 -20.03
N VAL A 448 0.78 11.46 -19.71
CA VAL A 448 1.27 10.47 -20.69
C VAL A 448 0.09 9.67 -21.26
N GLU A 449 -0.83 9.21 -20.40
CA GLU A 449 -2.04 8.49 -20.84
C GLU A 449 -2.90 9.35 -21.78
N LEU A 450 -3.12 10.62 -21.43
CA LEU A 450 -3.86 11.57 -22.27
C LEU A 450 -3.15 11.90 -23.59
N SER A 451 -1.83 11.79 -23.65
CA SER A 451 -1.07 12.01 -24.89
C SER A 451 -1.12 10.83 -25.87
N ASN A 452 -1.77 9.72 -25.51
CA ASN A 452 -1.90 8.56 -26.39
C ASN A 452 -2.89 8.83 -27.54
N ILE A 453 -2.33 9.07 -28.73
CA ILE A 453 -3.07 9.38 -29.97
C ILE A 453 -4.02 8.26 -30.43
N ASN A 454 -3.82 7.03 -29.98
CA ASN A 454 -4.59 5.87 -30.42
C ASN A 454 -5.89 5.67 -29.62
N THR A 455 -6.21 6.57 -28.69
CA THR A 455 -7.34 6.41 -27.77
C THR A 455 -8.15 7.71 -27.61
N GLY A 456 -9.38 7.58 -27.12
CA GLY A 456 -10.20 8.70 -26.67
C GLY A 456 -10.47 9.77 -27.74
N LEU A 457 -10.29 11.04 -27.36
CA LEU A 457 -10.57 12.19 -28.23
C LEU A 457 -9.50 12.42 -29.29
N LEU A 458 -8.23 12.11 -29.02
CA LEU A 458 -7.16 12.33 -29.99
C LEU A 458 -7.30 11.43 -31.21
N LYS A 459 -7.75 10.17 -31.00
CA LYS A 459 -8.09 9.28 -32.11
C LYS A 459 -9.22 9.87 -32.97
N LYS A 460 -10.29 10.36 -32.34
CA LYS A 460 -11.41 11.00 -33.04
C LYS A 460 -10.99 12.27 -33.78
N LEU A 461 -10.08 13.06 -33.20
CA LEU A 461 -9.53 14.25 -33.85
C LEU A 461 -8.74 13.87 -35.11
N SER A 462 -7.92 12.82 -35.03
CA SER A 462 -7.17 12.29 -36.18
C SER A 462 -8.09 11.81 -37.30
N GLU A 463 -9.17 11.11 -36.96
CA GLU A 463 -10.13 10.57 -37.94
C GLU A 463 -11.02 11.66 -38.57
N ASN A 464 -11.50 12.63 -37.78
CA ASN A 464 -12.45 13.65 -38.25
C ASN A 464 -11.79 14.92 -38.79
N CYS A 465 -10.60 15.28 -38.29
CA CYS A 465 -9.87 16.52 -38.62
C CYS A 465 -8.36 16.25 -38.74
N PRO A 466 -7.91 15.48 -39.75
CA PRO A 466 -6.52 15.06 -39.86
C PRO A 466 -5.54 16.24 -39.98
N GLY A 467 -5.93 17.33 -40.63
CA GLY A 467 -5.11 18.54 -40.74
C GLY A 467 -4.91 19.25 -39.41
N THR A 468 -5.99 19.43 -38.64
CA THR A 468 -5.94 19.96 -37.27
C THR A 468 -5.15 19.03 -36.33
N PHE A 469 -5.27 17.72 -36.49
CA PHE A 469 -4.48 16.76 -35.72
C PHE A 469 -2.98 16.92 -35.99
N GLN A 470 -2.57 17.02 -37.25
CA GLN A 470 -1.18 17.26 -37.62
C GLN A 470 -0.66 18.60 -37.08
N HIS A 471 -1.47 19.66 -37.19
CA HIS A 471 -1.19 20.97 -36.57
C HIS A 471 -0.93 20.84 -35.07
N SER A 472 -1.88 20.26 -34.34
CA SER A 472 -1.79 20.09 -32.89
C SER A 472 -0.56 19.29 -32.47
N LEU A 473 -0.14 18.31 -33.28
CA LEU A 473 1.08 17.55 -33.03
C LEU A 473 2.33 18.44 -33.18
N GLN A 474 2.41 19.29 -34.21
CA GLN A 474 3.55 20.22 -34.38
C GLN A 474 3.59 21.27 -33.28
N VAL A 475 2.44 21.85 -32.92
CA VAL A 475 2.33 22.78 -31.78
C VAL A 475 2.81 22.09 -30.49
N SER A 476 2.46 20.82 -30.26
CA SER A 476 2.92 20.08 -29.08
C SER A 476 4.44 19.89 -29.03
N ILE A 477 5.09 19.72 -30.19
CA ILE A 477 6.55 19.58 -30.28
C ILE A 477 7.23 20.93 -29.96
N LEU A 478 6.75 22.02 -30.56
CA LEU A 478 7.26 23.37 -30.30
C LEU A 478 7.07 23.76 -28.83
N ALA A 479 5.83 23.63 -28.34
CA ALA A 479 5.47 24.04 -26.98
C ALA A 479 6.24 23.25 -25.91
N SER A 480 6.37 21.93 -26.08
CA SER A 480 7.10 21.11 -25.11
C SER A 480 8.60 21.39 -25.10
N ALA A 481 9.21 21.66 -26.26
CA ALA A 481 10.61 22.05 -26.34
C ALA A 481 10.86 23.39 -25.63
N ALA A 482 10.04 24.40 -25.92
CA ALA A 482 10.17 25.71 -25.30
C ALA A 482 9.90 25.68 -23.78
N ALA A 483 8.91 24.91 -23.34
CA ALA A 483 8.63 24.71 -21.92
C ALA A 483 9.81 24.07 -21.17
N SER A 484 10.47 23.08 -21.79
CA SER A 484 11.65 22.43 -21.20
C SER A 484 12.80 23.41 -20.97
N GLU A 485 13.09 24.28 -21.94
CA GLU A 485 14.22 25.22 -21.86
C GLU A 485 14.04 26.30 -20.79
N ILE A 486 12.81 26.71 -20.49
CA ILE A 486 12.53 27.73 -19.46
C ILE A 486 12.15 27.13 -18.09
N GLY A 487 12.26 25.81 -17.94
CA GLY A 487 11.89 25.10 -16.70
C GLY A 487 10.39 25.09 -16.38
N ALA A 488 9.54 25.23 -17.39
CA ALA A 488 8.09 25.01 -17.28
C ALA A 488 7.75 23.52 -17.43
N ASN A 489 6.50 23.13 -17.17
CA ASN A 489 6.07 21.74 -17.28
C ASN A 489 5.91 21.33 -18.76
N ALA A 490 6.97 20.74 -19.32
CA ALA A 490 7.02 20.33 -20.73
C ALA A 490 5.98 19.27 -21.10
N GLN A 491 5.71 18.32 -20.20
CA GLN A 491 4.71 17.27 -20.44
C GLN A 491 3.29 17.86 -20.44
N LEU A 492 3.00 18.80 -19.54
CA LEU A 492 1.71 19.50 -19.52
C LEU A 492 1.51 20.35 -20.78
N ALA A 493 2.54 21.10 -21.21
CA ALA A 493 2.49 21.89 -22.44
C ALA A 493 2.30 20.99 -23.68
N ARG A 494 2.99 19.84 -23.74
CA ARG A 494 2.82 18.83 -24.79
C ARG A 494 1.38 18.36 -24.86
N THR A 495 0.86 17.80 -23.76
CA THR A 495 -0.48 17.23 -23.74
C THR A 495 -1.53 18.30 -23.96
N GLY A 496 -1.42 19.47 -23.32
CA GLY A 496 -2.35 20.60 -23.52
C GLY A 496 -2.42 21.06 -24.98
N ALA A 497 -1.29 21.18 -25.66
CA ALA A 497 -1.22 21.51 -27.08
C ALA A 497 -1.89 20.46 -27.98
N MET A 498 -1.88 19.17 -27.63
CA MET A 498 -2.56 18.15 -28.44
C MET A 498 -4.09 18.29 -28.40
N TYR A 499 -4.64 18.95 -27.37
CA TYR A 499 -6.08 19.09 -27.19
C TYR A 499 -6.61 20.50 -27.49
N HIS A 500 -5.75 21.52 -27.64
CA HIS A 500 -6.17 22.93 -27.70
C HIS A 500 -7.26 23.19 -28.76
N ASP A 501 -7.22 22.44 -29.85
CA ASP A 501 -8.03 22.63 -31.05
C ASP A 501 -9.14 21.58 -31.24
N ILE A 502 -9.43 20.72 -30.25
CA ILE A 502 -10.41 19.63 -30.39
C ILE A 502 -11.82 20.12 -30.79
N GLY A 503 -12.15 21.38 -30.51
CA GLY A 503 -13.44 21.96 -30.87
C GLY A 503 -13.66 22.12 -32.37
N LYS A 504 -12.59 22.09 -33.18
CA LYS A 504 -12.71 22.10 -34.65
C LYS A 504 -13.45 20.87 -35.19
N MET A 505 -13.50 19.77 -34.42
CA MET A 505 -14.31 18.59 -34.74
C MET A 505 -15.81 18.88 -34.90
N SER A 506 -16.34 19.93 -34.24
CA SER A 506 -17.76 20.26 -34.37
C SER A 506 -18.12 20.76 -35.77
N ASN A 507 -17.22 21.49 -36.45
CA ASN A 507 -17.44 21.95 -37.82
C ASN A 507 -16.13 21.99 -38.63
N PRO A 508 -15.59 20.84 -39.06
CA PRO A 508 -14.24 20.73 -39.64
C PRO A 508 -14.05 21.56 -40.92
N ILE A 509 -15.11 21.68 -41.74
CA ILE A 509 -15.08 22.33 -43.05
C ILE A 509 -14.73 23.84 -43.01
N TYR A 510 -14.93 24.52 -41.87
CA TYR A 510 -14.58 25.93 -41.71
C TYR A 510 -13.11 26.17 -41.39
N PHE A 511 -12.30 25.13 -41.20
CA PHE A 511 -10.88 25.27 -40.87
C PHE A 511 -10.02 24.88 -42.06
N THR A 512 -9.18 25.81 -42.52
CA THR A 512 -8.42 25.72 -43.77
C THR A 512 -7.55 24.47 -43.87
N GLU A 513 -7.00 24.02 -42.75
CA GLU A 513 -6.14 22.84 -42.69
C GLU A 513 -6.91 21.53 -42.94
N ASN A 514 -8.24 21.53 -42.86
CA ASN A 514 -9.10 20.37 -43.13
C ASN A 514 -9.88 20.48 -44.45
N GLN A 515 -9.71 21.57 -45.19
CA GLN A 515 -10.45 21.80 -46.43
C GLN A 515 -9.84 21.05 -47.62
N SER A 516 -10.70 20.46 -48.44
CA SER A 516 -10.36 19.83 -49.73
C SER A 516 -11.01 20.59 -50.89
N GLY A 517 -10.56 21.83 -51.11
CA GLY A 517 -10.85 22.61 -52.31
C GLY A 517 -11.77 23.84 -52.10
N VAL A 518 -13.02 23.65 -51.70
CA VAL A 518 -13.99 24.76 -51.59
C VAL A 518 -13.94 25.39 -50.20
N ASN A 519 -13.65 26.69 -50.12
CA ASN A 519 -13.66 27.45 -48.88
C ASN A 519 -15.08 27.99 -48.57
N PRO A 520 -15.78 27.48 -47.54
CA PRO A 520 -17.14 27.90 -47.18
C PRO A 520 -17.22 29.33 -46.66
N HIS A 521 -16.09 29.98 -46.31
CA HIS A 521 -16.07 31.39 -45.93
C HIS A 521 -16.38 32.33 -47.09
N SER A 522 -16.22 31.88 -48.34
CA SER A 522 -16.49 32.70 -49.53
C SER A 522 -17.95 33.11 -49.66
N SER A 523 -18.88 32.34 -49.09
CA SER A 523 -20.32 32.59 -49.12
C SER A 523 -20.86 33.23 -47.84
N LEU A 524 -20.00 33.53 -46.86
CA LEU A 524 -20.38 34.08 -45.56
C LEU A 524 -19.96 35.54 -45.41
N SER A 525 -20.63 36.26 -44.50
CA SER A 525 -20.13 37.55 -44.02
C SER A 525 -18.83 37.36 -43.22
N TYR A 526 -18.04 38.42 -43.06
CA TYR A 526 -16.82 38.34 -42.24
C TYR A 526 -17.16 38.12 -40.77
N GLU A 527 -18.27 38.69 -40.31
CA GLU A 527 -18.82 38.52 -38.98
C GLU A 527 -19.23 37.06 -38.72
N ASP A 528 -19.95 36.43 -39.65
CA ASP A 528 -20.39 35.03 -39.48
C ASP A 528 -19.21 34.06 -39.59
N SER A 529 -18.27 34.35 -40.50
CA SER A 529 -17.01 33.60 -40.57
C SER A 529 -16.23 33.68 -39.26
N ALA A 530 -16.12 34.88 -38.66
CA ALA A 530 -15.48 35.07 -37.37
C ALA A 530 -16.18 34.27 -36.27
N LYS A 531 -17.52 34.26 -36.23
CA LYS A 531 -18.28 33.46 -35.26
C LYS A 531 -18.00 31.97 -35.37
N TYR A 532 -18.00 31.40 -36.59
CA TYR A 532 -17.67 29.98 -36.78
C TYR A 532 -16.26 29.66 -36.30
N ILE A 533 -15.28 30.49 -36.65
CA ILE A 533 -13.91 30.30 -36.19
C ILE A 533 -13.80 30.44 -34.67
N ILE A 534 -14.36 31.47 -34.05
CA ILE A 534 -14.26 31.68 -32.60
C ILE A 534 -14.96 30.56 -31.81
N SER A 535 -16.04 30.00 -32.35
CA SER A 535 -16.84 28.98 -31.67
C SER A 535 -16.09 27.70 -31.32
N HIS A 536 -14.98 27.37 -32.00
CA HIS A 536 -14.21 26.15 -31.70
C HIS A 536 -13.68 26.15 -30.25
N VAL A 537 -13.41 27.30 -29.66
CA VAL A 537 -12.98 27.39 -28.25
C VAL A 537 -14.11 26.90 -27.34
N THR A 538 -15.32 27.44 -27.51
CA THR A 538 -16.48 27.07 -26.70
C THR A 538 -16.92 25.62 -26.94
N GLU A 539 -16.88 25.15 -28.18
CA GLU A 539 -17.20 23.76 -28.51
C GLU A 539 -16.14 22.78 -27.99
N GLY A 540 -14.86 23.17 -28.06
CA GLY A 540 -13.76 22.38 -27.51
C GLY A 540 -13.87 22.20 -26.00
N VAL A 541 -14.23 23.26 -25.28
CA VAL A 541 -14.49 23.19 -23.83
C VAL A 541 -15.66 22.23 -23.53
N LYS A 542 -16.77 22.31 -24.27
CA LYS A 542 -17.92 21.39 -24.11
C LYS A 542 -17.52 19.93 -24.36
N ILE A 543 -16.75 19.67 -25.41
CA ILE A 543 -16.26 18.32 -25.73
C ILE A 543 -15.35 17.80 -24.62
N ALA A 544 -14.43 18.63 -24.13
CA ALA A 544 -13.49 18.28 -23.07
C ALA A 544 -14.19 17.99 -21.73
N GLU A 545 -15.17 18.81 -21.34
CA GLU A 545 -15.97 18.62 -20.13
C GLU A 545 -16.80 17.34 -20.21
N LYS A 546 -17.44 17.07 -21.37
CA LYS A 546 -18.18 15.81 -21.61
C LYS A 546 -17.28 14.58 -21.51
N ALA A 547 -16.01 14.70 -21.89
CA ALA A 547 -15.01 13.65 -21.76
C ALA A 547 -14.33 13.59 -20.39
N SER A 548 -14.74 14.42 -19.42
CA SER A 548 -14.14 14.51 -18.09
C SER A 548 -12.63 14.77 -18.10
N LEU A 549 -12.15 15.60 -19.05
CA LEU A 549 -10.75 16.00 -19.07
C LEU A 549 -10.39 16.85 -17.84
N PRO A 550 -9.15 16.76 -17.34
CA PRO A 550 -8.68 17.62 -16.25
C PRO A 550 -8.83 19.10 -16.59
N LYS A 551 -9.12 19.92 -15.57
CA LYS A 551 -9.33 21.37 -15.74
C LYS A 551 -8.12 22.05 -16.38
N GLU A 552 -6.92 21.62 -16.02
CA GLU A 552 -5.67 22.13 -16.57
C GLU A 552 -5.59 21.92 -18.10
N ILE A 553 -6.12 20.82 -18.64
CA ILE A 553 -6.19 20.57 -20.09
C ILE A 553 -7.27 21.44 -20.75
N ILE A 554 -8.43 21.57 -20.10
CA ILE A 554 -9.51 22.46 -20.56
C ILE A 554 -9.03 23.91 -20.66
N ASP A 555 -8.16 24.34 -19.74
CA ASP A 555 -7.62 25.70 -19.73
C ASP A 555 -6.72 25.99 -20.94
N PHE A 556 -6.02 25.00 -21.53
CA PHE A 556 -5.34 25.20 -22.81
C PHE A 556 -6.31 25.50 -23.95
N ILE A 557 -7.43 24.78 -24.02
CA ILE A 557 -8.48 25.03 -25.00
C ILE A 557 -9.05 26.43 -24.81
N ARG A 558 -9.35 26.83 -23.58
CA ARG A 558 -9.98 28.12 -23.29
C ARG A 558 -9.06 29.32 -23.55
N THR A 559 -7.74 29.15 -23.36
CA THR A 559 -6.80 30.28 -23.30
C THR A 559 -5.88 30.43 -24.50
N HIS A 560 -5.74 29.42 -25.39
CA HIS A 560 -4.73 29.46 -26.45
C HIS A 560 -4.86 30.64 -27.44
N HIS A 561 -6.04 31.24 -27.58
CA HIS A 561 -6.24 32.51 -28.30
C HIS A 561 -6.45 33.73 -27.39
N GLY A 562 -6.64 33.54 -26.08
CA GLY A 562 -6.90 34.61 -25.12
C GLY A 562 -8.09 35.48 -25.53
N GLN A 563 -7.99 36.78 -25.30
CA GLN A 563 -8.88 37.81 -25.84
C GLN A 563 -8.32 38.40 -27.15
N GLY A 564 -7.63 37.58 -27.94
CA GLY A 564 -7.16 37.97 -29.27
C GLY A 564 -8.31 38.21 -30.24
N LYS A 565 -7.99 38.68 -31.44
CA LYS A 565 -8.97 38.86 -32.53
C LYS A 565 -8.74 37.85 -33.64
N ALA A 566 -9.80 37.43 -34.32
CA ALA A 566 -9.73 36.73 -35.60
C ALA A 566 -9.23 37.71 -36.69
N LYS A 567 -7.93 38.02 -36.68
CA LYS A 567 -7.31 39.17 -37.37
C LYS A 567 -7.60 39.20 -38.88
N TYR A 568 -7.65 38.05 -39.56
CA TYR A 568 -7.97 38.00 -40.99
C TYR A 568 -9.35 38.60 -41.29
N PHE A 569 -10.39 38.13 -40.59
CA PHE A 569 -11.77 38.59 -40.80
C PHE A 569 -11.98 40.02 -40.30
N TYR A 570 -11.38 40.37 -39.16
CA TYR A 570 -11.42 41.75 -38.63
C TYR A 570 -10.79 42.75 -39.61
N ASN A 571 -9.58 42.47 -40.11
CA ASN A 571 -8.90 43.35 -41.04
C ASN A 571 -9.61 43.40 -42.40
N SER A 572 -10.10 42.26 -42.90
CA SER A 572 -10.85 42.21 -44.16
C SER A 572 -12.14 43.02 -44.08
N TYR A 573 -12.84 42.98 -42.94
CA TYR A 573 -14.01 43.82 -42.69
C TYR A 573 -13.66 45.31 -42.72
N ARG A 574 -12.63 45.72 -41.97
CA ARG A 574 -12.19 47.12 -41.93
C ARG A 574 -11.75 47.65 -43.29
N ASN A 575 -11.09 46.81 -44.10
CA ASN A 575 -10.65 47.17 -45.43
C ASN A 575 -11.83 47.28 -46.41
N LYS A 576 -12.85 46.43 -46.28
CA LYS A 576 -14.04 46.45 -47.13
C LYS A 576 -15.01 47.59 -46.78
N TYR A 577 -15.09 47.96 -45.51
CA TYR A 577 -15.99 49.00 -45.01
C TYR A 577 -15.24 50.11 -44.27
N PRO A 578 -14.39 50.90 -44.95
CA PRO A 578 -13.68 52.00 -44.32
C PRO A 578 -14.68 53.02 -43.75
N GLY A 579 -14.54 53.36 -42.46
CA GLY A 579 -15.36 54.38 -41.80
C GLY A 579 -16.67 53.91 -41.16
N LYS A 580 -17.07 52.64 -41.32
CA LYS A 580 -18.18 52.08 -40.51
C LYS A 580 -17.73 51.78 -39.09
N PRO A 581 -18.53 52.11 -38.05
CA PRO A 581 -18.27 51.64 -36.70
C PRO A 581 -18.34 50.11 -36.69
N ILE A 582 -17.29 49.47 -36.16
CA ILE A 582 -17.19 48.02 -36.04
C ILE A 582 -17.31 47.64 -34.58
N ASP A 583 -18.18 46.68 -34.28
CA ASP A 583 -18.18 46.03 -32.97
C ASP A 583 -17.02 45.01 -32.93
N GLU A 584 -15.93 45.39 -32.27
CA GLU A 584 -14.75 44.54 -32.15
C GLU A 584 -15.03 43.25 -31.38
N SER A 585 -16.07 43.21 -30.54
CA SER A 585 -16.41 42.03 -29.73
C SER A 585 -16.79 40.82 -30.58
N ILE A 586 -17.38 41.06 -31.76
CA ILE A 586 -17.76 40.01 -32.73
C ILE A 586 -16.54 39.25 -33.24
N PHE A 587 -15.39 39.93 -33.32
CA PHE A 587 -14.14 39.35 -33.82
C PHE A 587 -13.20 38.91 -32.70
N THR A 588 -13.60 39.06 -31.44
CA THR A 588 -12.74 38.81 -30.27
C THR A 588 -13.07 37.47 -29.65
N TYR A 589 -12.03 36.68 -29.34
CA TYR A 589 -12.19 35.41 -28.63
C TYR A 589 -12.66 35.66 -27.18
N PRO A 590 -13.43 34.73 -26.58
CA PRO A 590 -14.00 34.92 -25.25
C PRO A 590 -12.94 35.01 -24.12
N GLY A 591 -11.74 34.49 -24.35
CA GLY A 591 -10.70 34.36 -23.34
C GLY A 591 -11.03 33.32 -22.25
N PRO A 592 -10.35 33.38 -21.10
CA PRO A 592 -9.45 34.45 -20.65
C PRO A 592 -8.05 34.37 -21.29
N ASN A 593 -7.25 35.42 -21.10
CA ASN A 593 -5.82 35.40 -21.46
C ASN A 593 -5.06 34.30 -20.68
N PRO A 594 -3.99 33.73 -21.26
CA PRO A 594 -3.12 32.78 -20.58
C PRO A 594 -2.61 33.30 -19.23
N PHE A 595 -2.62 32.43 -18.23
CA PHE A 595 -2.23 32.75 -16.86
C PHE A 595 -1.16 31.82 -16.28
N THR A 596 -0.71 30.83 -17.06
CA THR A 596 0.44 29.96 -16.75
C THR A 596 1.50 30.09 -17.85
N LYS A 597 2.74 29.72 -17.54
CA LYS A 597 3.82 29.70 -18.54
C LYS A 597 3.45 28.77 -19.69
N GLU A 598 2.89 27.61 -19.37
CA GLU A 598 2.54 26.55 -20.31
C GLU A 598 1.44 26.99 -21.26
N THR A 599 0.34 27.57 -20.76
CA THR A 599 -0.74 28.10 -21.62
C THR A 599 -0.27 29.23 -22.53
N ALA A 600 0.65 30.08 -22.05
CA ALA A 600 1.23 31.16 -22.84
C ALA A 600 2.16 30.62 -23.94
N ILE A 601 2.96 29.60 -23.64
CA ILE A 601 3.80 28.91 -24.62
C ILE A 601 2.93 28.30 -25.73
N VAL A 602 1.81 27.65 -25.39
CA VAL A 602 0.92 27.06 -26.40
C VAL A 602 0.28 28.13 -27.29
N MET A 603 -0.15 29.27 -26.73
CA MET A 603 -0.62 30.42 -27.51
C MET A 603 0.44 30.92 -28.51
N MET A 604 1.70 31.02 -28.08
CA MET A 604 2.78 31.48 -28.96
C MET A 604 3.11 30.41 -30.02
N ALA A 605 3.17 29.14 -29.63
CA ALA A 605 3.47 28.03 -30.53
C ALA A 605 2.40 27.84 -31.61
N ASP A 606 1.12 27.91 -31.24
CA ASP A 606 -0.02 27.82 -32.16
C ASP A 606 0.04 28.92 -33.23
N ALA A 607 0.19 30.17 -32.80
CA ALA A 607 0.25 31.31 -33.71
C ALA A 607 1.48 31.25 -34.65
N VAL A 608 2.63 30.83 -34.13
CA VAL A 608 3.88 30.73 -34.89
C VAL A 608 3.84 29.58 -35.90
N GLU A 609 3.34 28.40 -35.51
CA GLU A 609 3.19 27.24 -36.42
C GLU A 609 2.21 27.58 -37.55
N ALA A 610 1.02 28.10 -37.19
CA ALA A 610 -0.01 28.41 -38.18
C ALA A 610 0.49 29.47 -39.17
N ALA A 611 1.21 30.48 -38.68
CA ALA A 611 1.77 31.52 -39.53
C ALA A 611 2.93 31.02 -40.41
N SER A 612 3.76 30.09 -39.93
CA SER A 612 4.91 29.60 -40.71
C SER A 612 4.48 28.85 -41.97
N ARG A 613 3.33 28.18 -41.95
CA ARG A 613 2.75 27.52 -43.14
C ARG A 613 2.47 28.47 -44.32
N SER A 614 2.34 29.77 -44.04
CA SER A 614 2.06 30.79 -45.07
C SER A 614 3.31 31.43 -45.69
N LEU A 615 4.52 31.09 -45.19
CA LEU A 615 5.76 31.59 -45.75
C LEU A 615 5.99 31.01 -47.16
N LYS A 616 6.33 31.89 -48.11
CA LYS A 616 6.70 31.47 -49.48
C LYS A 616 8.00 30.67 -49.48
N GLU A 617 8.99 31.13 -48.70
CA GLU A 617 10.29 30.49 -48.53
C GLU A 617 10.64 30.45 -47.04
N HIS A 618 11.19 29.32 -46.60
CA HIS A 618 11.50 29.04 -45.20
C HIS A 618 12.98 29.36 -44.89
N THR A 619 13.42 30.58 -45.21
CA THR A 619 14.78 31.04 -44.88
C THR A 619 14.92 31.32 -43.38
N GLU A 620 16.14 31.30 -42.88
CA GLU A 620 16.44 31.61 -41.48
C GLU A 620 15.96 33.02 -41.08
N GLU A 621 16.23 34.00 -41.93
CA GLU A 621 15.82 35.39 -41.72
C GLU A 621 14.29 35.51 -41.77
N GLY A 622 13.63 34.80 -42.69
CA GLY A 622 12.18 34.78 -42.84
C GLY A 622 11.47 34.19 -41.62
N ILE A 623 11.93 33.03 -41.15
CA ILE A 623 11.41 32.39 -39.94
C ILE A 623 11.64 33.29 -38.72
N SER A 624 12.84 33.85 -38.58
CA SER A 624 13.18 34.72 -37.43
C SER A 624 12.33 35.98 -37.40
N ALA A 625 12.15 36.65 -38.54
CA ALA A 625 11.29 37.83 -38.64
C ALA A 625 9.82 37.50 -38.33
N LEU A 626 9.33 36.34 -38.80
CA LEU A 626 7.98 35.88 -38.53
C LEU A 626 7.75 35.65 -37.03
N VAL A 627 8.62 34.85 -36.39
CA VAL A 627 8.50 34.49 -34.97
C VAL A 627 8.50 35.75 -34.11
N ASN A 628 9.44 36.67 -34.34
CA ASN A 628 9.50 37.94 -33.61
C ASN A 628 8.24 38.77 -33.80
N LYS A 629 7.80 38.97 -35.05
CA LYS A 629 6.59 39.75 -35.36
C LYS A 629 5.34 39.21 -34.66
N ILE A 630 5.15 37.90 -34.64
CA ILE A 630 3.98 37.27 -34.03
C ILE A 630 4.00 37.42 -32.51
N ILE A 631 5.12 37.05 -31.87
CA ILE A 631 5.23 37.06 -30.41
C ILE A 631 5.23 38.50 -29.87
N ASP A 632 5.96 39.41 -30.51
CA ASP A 632 5.96 40.83 -30.11
C ASP A 632 4.58 41.47 -30.31
N GLY A 633 3.84 41.05 -31.34
CA GLY A 633 2.45 41.43 -31.55
C GLY A 633 1.53 40.95 -30.42
N GLN A 634 1.65 39.70 -29.98
CA GLN A 634 0.85 39.17 -28.85
C GLN A 634 1.18 39.89 -27.54
N ILE A 635 2.43 40.29 -27.33
CA ILE A 635 2.87 41.09 -26.17
C ILE A 635 2.27 42.50 -26.24
N ALA A 636 2.35 43.16 -27.40
CA ALA A 636 1.78 44.50 -27.61
C ALA A 636 0.25 44.51 -27.44
N ASP A 637 -0.43 43.45 -27.89
CA ASP A 637 -1.87 43.23 -27.70
C ASP A 637 -2.23 42.94 -26.22
N GLY A 638 -1.24 42.75 -25.35
CA GLY A 638 -1.44 42.53 -23.91
C GLY A 638 -1.93 41.14 -23.54
N LEU A 639 -1.85 40.17 -24.46
CA LEU A 639 -2.39 38.81 -24.25
C LEU A 639 -1.61 38.01 -23.20
N LEU A 640 -0.34 38.35 -22.98
CA LEU A 640 0.55 37.62 -22.06
C LEU A 640 0.66 38.25 -20.66
N LYS A 641 -0.08 39.32 -20.36
CA LYS A 641 0.02 40.08 -19.09
C LYS A 641 -0.23 39.27 -17.82
N ASN A 642 -1.05 38.22 -17.91
CA ASN A 642 -1.45 37.42 -16.76
C ASN A 642 -0.56 36.18 -16.55
N ALA A 643 0.32 35.86 -17.52
CA ALA A 643 1.21 34.72 -17.44
C ALA A 643 2.53 35.12 -16.75
N PRO A 644 3.08 34.27 -15.84
CA PRO A 644 4.31 34.58 -15.11
C PRO A 644 5.56 34.33 -15.97
N LEU A 645 5.63 34.92 -17.17
CA LEU A 645 6.78 34.87 -18.07
C LEU A 645 7.69 36.08 -17.86
N THR A 646 8.99 35.84 -17.84
CA THR A 646 10.00 36.92 -17.87
C THR A 646 10.39 37.26 -19.31
N PHE A 647 10.98 38.44 -19.55
CA PHE A 647 11.53 38.77 -20.88
C PHE A 647 12.59 37.76 -21.33
N LYS A 648 13.40 37.23 -20.40
CA LYS A 648 14.36 36.16 -20.68
C LYS A 648 13.65 34.87 -21.13
N ASP A 649 12.52 34.51 -20.51
CA ASP A 649 11.74 33.34 -20.93
C ASP A 649 11.25 33.53 -22.37
N VAL A 650 10.71 34.71 -22.70
CA VAL A 650 10.21 35.04 -24.05
C VAL A 650 11.29 34.93 -25.12
N GLU A 651 12.46 35.53 -24.90
CA GLU A 651 13.58 35.44 -25.85
C GLU A 651 14.09 34.00 -26.03
N THR A 652 14.08 33.22 -24.95
CA THR A 652 14.41 31.80 -24.99
C THR A 652 13.40 31.02 -25.83
N ILE A 653 12.10 31.27 -25.62
CA ILE A 653 11.01 30.64 -26.40
C ILE A 653 11.14 30.98 -27.89
N LYS A 654 11.36 32.25 -28.24
CA LYS A 654 11.57 32.70 -29.63
C LYS A 654 12.71 31.92 -30.29
N LYS A 655 13.87 31.84 -29.62
CA LYS A 655 15.03 31.10 -30.12
C LYS A 655 14.71 29.64 -30.38
N VAL A 656 14.04 28.96 -29.44
CA VAL A 656 13.65 27.55 -29.58
C VAL A 656 12.71 27.36 -30.77
N PHE A 657 11.71 28.23 -30.93
CA PHE A 657 10.78 28.14 -32.06
C PHE A 657 11.48 28.33 -33.39
N ILE A 658 12.38 29.31 -33.51
CA ILE A 658 13.18 29.54 -34.72
C ILE A 658 13.98 28.29 -35.07
N GLU A 659 14.72 27.71 -34.11
CA GLU A 659 15.52 26.50 -34.33
C GLU A 659 14.66 25.30 -34.74
N LYS A 660 13.52 25.08 -34.08
CA LYS A 660 12.64 23.95 -34.38
C LYS A 660 11.95 24.09 -35.73
N LEU A 661 11.47 25.29 -36.08
CA LEU A 661 10.86 25.54 -37.38
C LEU A 661 11.85 25.34 -38.52
N LYS A 662 13.10 25.78 -38.36
CA LYS A 662 14.15 25.48 -39.35
C LYS A 662 14.28 23.99 -39.59
N ILE A 663 14.31 23.17 -38.54
CA ILE A 663 14.41 21.70 -38.66
C ILE A 663 13.18 21.12 -39.36
N ILE A 664 11.98 21.58 -39.01
CA ILE A 664 10.71 21.10 -39.59
C ILE A 664 10.65 21.40 -41.10
N TYR A 665 11.08 22.59 -41.52
CA TYR A 665 11.00 23.03 -42.91
C TYR A 665 12.31 22.89 -43.71
N HIS A 666 13.38 22.36 -43.12
CA HIS A 666 14.58 22.02 -43.86
C HIS A 666 14.27 20.91 -44.86
N THR A 667 14.32 21.27 -46.14
CA THR A 667 14.13 20.36 -47.26
C THR A 667 15.15 19.21 -47.20
N ARG A 668 14.68 17.97 -47.11
CA ARG A 668 15.49 16.82 -47.53
C ARG A 668 15.95 17.08 -48.96
N ILE A 669 17.25 16.97 -49.22
CA ILE A 669 17.83 17.06 -50.57
C ILE A 669 17.03 16.10 -51.47
N SER A 670 16.36 16.63 -52.50
CA SER A 670 15.68 15.80 -53.48
C SER A 670 16.70 14.93 -54.19
N TYR A 671 16.44 13.63 -54.27
CA TYR A 671 17.27 12.74 -55.10
C TYR A 671 17.19 13.25 -56.55
N PRO A 672 18.33 13.46 -57.22
CA PRO A 672 18.31 13.91 -58.61
C PRO A 672 17.68 12.83 -59.48
N ASP A 673 16.67 13.22 -60.27
CA ASP A 673 16.09 12.34 -61.28
C ASP A 673 17.14 12.02 -62.36
N LEU A 674 17.25 10.74 -62.73
CA LEU A 674 18.03 10.33 -63.89
C LEU A 674 17.42 10.95 -65.14
N LYS A 675 18.16 11.86 -65.79
CA LYS A 675 17.79 12.38 -67.11
C LYS A 675 17.68 11.22 -68.10
N LYS A 676 16.47 10.90 -68.56
CA LYS A 676 16.27 10.02 -69.71
C LYS A 676 16.90 10.67 -70.94
N ALA A 677 17.92 10.03 -71.50
CA ALA A 677 18.42 10.37 -72.82
C ALA A 677 17.33 10.04 -73.84
N ASN A 678 16.79 11.05 -74.52
CA ASN A 678 15.90 10.86 -75.66
C ASN A 678 16.73 10.28 -76.81
N ALA A 679 16.59 8.97 -77.02
CA ALA A 679 16.96 8.32 -78.27
C ALA A 679 15.75 8.33 -79.23
N ASP A 680 16.06 8.78 -80.44
CA ASP A 680 15.43 8.47 -81.72
C ASP A 680 14.42 9.42 -82.40
N ASN A 681 14.98 9.95 -83.50
CA ASN A 681 14.45 10.06 -84.85
C ASN A 681 13.59 11.28 -85.21
N LYS A 682 14.16 12.09 -86.12
CA LYS A 682 13.57 12.30 -87.45
C LYS A 682 14.66 12.58 -88.49
N SER A 683 14.85 11.60 -89.37
CA SER A 683 15.44 11.77 -90.70
C SER A 683 14.52 12.66 -91.56
N PRO A 684 15.05 13.46 -92.50
CA PRO A 684 14.25 14.37 -93.32
C PRO A 684 13.71 13.65 -94.57
N LYS A 685 12.45 13.92 -94.92
CA LYS A 685 11.95 13.76 -96.30
C LYS A 685 11.36 15.09 -96.77
N GLN A 686 11.96 15.59 -97.85
CA GLN A 686 11.42 16.59 -98.77
C GLN A 686 10.26 15.97 -99.55
N SER A 687 9.10 16.63 -99.53
CA SER A 687 8.45 17.31 -100.67
C SER A 687 7.04 17.72 -100.27
#